data_AF-A0A381W5C4-F1
#
_entry.id   AF-A0A381W5C4-F1
#
_cell.length_a   1.000
_cell.length_b   1.000
_cell.length_c   1.000
_cell.angle_alpha   90.00
_cell.angle_beta   90.00
_cell.angle_gamma   90.00
#
_symmetry.space_group_name_H-M   'P 1'
#
loop_
_entity.id
_entity.type
_entity.pdbx_description
1 polymer ?
#
loop_
_entity_poly.entity_id
_entity_poly.type
_entity_poly.pdbx_seq_one_letter_code
_entity_poly.pdbx_strand_id
1 'polypeptide(L)'
;MGPAQDDTGPTQDDTGPTQDDMGPTQDDTGPADTNPARSDNDNGPSANQPANPFTSTDPDLRACLIAALGQQSYDELATRQPGPEEQQAIGPCMGPAQGGAGPSDAAASEGPGGPEPGTESVQPTYPPHLTAPLLLGDSAAPTGFDDCMIAQIGGERLGELRSKQPPSGSENDLAALCLLQLQVSPELLEGSDRPFEPVGPTDPNSSQDQSTETITVTYPSTSYPVAPGSTSGFFTTAQNADITLSAVGFNDTGGPLRFNRPSGLTTDGARLVMTDVFNNRVLIWNTAPTHTNQEPDLVLGQPNFTTNEPGTGRNQLNWPMSASTDGTRLAVTDTNNHRILIWTEFPTSNAEPADIILSGGTNANPSKSNIRWPWGVWTDGTRVAVASTESGSVLIWNSFPTYDGQPADLLLTGSGHIGTPRQITSDGNSLIVGDHNATAGGGNEAGTFFWTSFPTTDQQPYDFFMVDPLGEKQTAPWLRGDFTDDDRLLMMGNTLHIWDDLPESAADRPSLSNLGQGNVGGYDFRWGDYSTVAVVGGRVYITTNGSTLVVYDSIPTSATQAPDFVLGATDLYVDANIENFVMSNPVPVSNGTSLFASSDFDGRLFVWKNLPDESGAAPDVVYHFCRYNNEETASRHQCEDGFGPWDNTLHGDSFALAGRTRLLIWTELPLEGNLPEYDFKESVGSVQFDELTGVAMDEQYFYVADKGAGAVYVWAGIPDGTHEPVATLAVNQPTGLSSDGTWLAVNSTMGHSAQMFRVDQIATSGAPTTVGGVGIFNLPQGTTVAGGHLFVADTGNSQVHVWQDVTDAIAGQSADVILGASGASDTQPEITRNQMFWPAAASFDGNYLWVGERKFSGRLVRFSPTG
;
A
#
# COMPACT_ATOMS: atom_id res chain seq x y z
N MET A 1 -1.95 -24.90 -11.17
CA MET A 1 -1.51 -23.50 -11.24
C MET A 1 -2.00 -22.92 -12.57
N GLY A 2 -3.26 -22.50 -12.60
CA GLY A 2 -3.87 -21.76 -13.71
C GLY A 2 -3.47 -20.28 -13.64
N PRO A 3 -3.76 -19.47 -14.66
CA PRO A 3 -3.16 -18.15 -14.81
C PRO A 3 -3.63 -17.21 -13.70
N ALA A 4 -2.68 -16.64 -12.95
CA ALA A 4 -2.89 -15.34 -12.34
C ALA A 4 -2.99 -14.35 -13.50
N GLN A 5 -4.21 -13.99 -13.88
CA GLN A 5 -4.42 -12.83 -14.74
C GLN A 5 -4.16 -11.58 -13.89
N ASP A 6 -3.29 -10.71 -14.41
CA ASP A 6 -3.07 -9.36 -13.89
C ASP A 6 -4.40 -8.59 -13.90
N ASP A 7 -4.81 -8.10 -12.73
CA ASP A 7 -5.84 -7.07 -12.64
C ASP A 7 -5.20 -5.72 -13.01
N THR A 8 -5.21 -5.41 -14.31
CA THR A 8 -5.17 -4.02 -14.80
C THR A 8 -6.39 -3.80 -15.68
N GLY A 9 -7.52 -3.41 -15.07
CA GLY A 9 -8.68 -2.91 -15.80
C GLY A 9 -8.60 -1.38 -15.95
N PRO A 10 -8.57 -0.82 -17.17
CA PRO A 10 -8.77 0.61 -17.36
C PRO A 10 -10.27 0.93 -17.41
N THR A 11 -10.68 1.99 -16.73
CA THR A 11 -11.99 2.64 -16.85
C THR A 11 -11.92 3.75 -17.89
N GLN A 12 -12.85 3.81 -18.85
CA GLN A 12 -13.31 5.00 -19.62
C GLN A 12 -14.22 4.53 -20.77
N ASP A 13 -15.08 5.32 -21.40
CA ASP A 13 -15.97 6.41 -20.99
C ASP A 13 -17.00 6.47 -22.16
N ASP A 14 -18.29 6.66 -21.87
CA ASP A 14 -19.34 6.74 -22.90
C ASP A 14 -19.46 8.18 -23.43
N THR A 15 -19.15 8.40 -24.71
CA THR A 15 -19.51 9.61 -25.46
C THR A 15 -20.86 9.44 -26.17
N GLY A 16 -21.84 10.32 -25.85
CA GLY A 16 -23.16 10.43 -26.51
C GLY A 16 -23.11 10.86 -28.00
N PRO A 17 -24.26 11.14 -28.67
CA PRO A 17 -24.97 12.40 -28.41
C PRO A 17 -26.50 12.48 -28.74
N THR A 18 -27.11 13.64 -28.38
CA THR A 18 -28.31 14.35 -28.96
C THR A 18 -29.73 13.77 -28.73
N GLN A 19 -30.84 14.50 -28.52
CA GLN A 19 -31.20 15.92 -28.74
C GLN A 19 -32.54 16.30 -28.02
N ASP A 20 -32.64 17.57 -27.57
CA ASP A 20 -33.78 18.52 -27.51
C ASP A 20 -35.22 18.12 -27.08
N ASP A 21 -35.80 18.78 -26.04
CA ASP A 21 -36.82 19.84 -26.25
C ASP A 21 -37.23 20.64 -24.96
N MET A 22 -36.89 21.93 -24.97
CA MET A 22 -37.64 23.15 -24.58
C MET A 22 -38.71 23.17 -23.45
N GLY A 23 -38.40 23.90 -22.37
CA GLY A 23 -39.04 25.21 -22.10
C GLY A 23 -40.06 25.37 -20.94
N PRO A 24 -40.20 26.60 -20.37
CA PRO A 24 -40.40 26.84 -18.92
C PRO A 24 -41.68 27.64 -18.55
N THR A 25 -41.96 27.85 -17.26
CA THR A 25 -42.39 29.14 -16.67
C THR A 25 -42.57 29.11 -15.13
N GLN A 26 -42.04 30.14 -14.47
CA GLN A 26 -42.38 30.59 -13.10
C GLN A 26 -43.75 31.29 -13.06
N ASP A 27 -44.41 31.30 -11.89
CA ASP A 27 -45.09 32.50 -11.40
C ASP A 27 -45.35 32.45 -9.88
N ASP A 28 -45.10 33.59 -9.24
CA ASP A 28 -45.28 33.95 -7.83
C ASP A 28 -46.75 34.02 -7.38
N THR A 29 -47.00 33.87 -6.07
CA THR A 29 -47.74 34.83 -5.19
C THR A 29 -48.14 34.22 -3.84
N GLY A 30 -47.66 34.82 -2.72
CA GLY A 30 -48.26 34.70 -1.37
C GLY A 30 -49.54 35.55 -1.23
N PRO A 31 -50.22 35.67 -0.05
CA PRO A 31 -49.57 36.09 1.22
C PRO A 31 -50.17 35.56 2.57
N ALA A 32 -49.38 35.74 3.65
CA ALA A 32 -49.63 36.25 5.03
C ALA A 32 -51.04 36.14 5.69
N ASP A 33 -51.28 36.13 7.00
CA ASP A 33 -50.54 36.22 8.27
C ASP A 33 -51.60 36.00 9.38
N THR A 34 -51.22 35.60 10.62
CA THR A 34 -51.81 36.18 11.85
C THR A 34 -51.01 35.78 13.10
N ASN A 35 -50.49 36.80 13.78
CA ASN A 35 -49.82 36.81 15.09
C ASN A 35 -50.87 37.11 16.19
N PRO A 36 -50.61 36.89 17.51
CA PRO A 36 -50.09 38.02 18.31
C PRO A 36 -49.20 37.69 19.54
N ALA A 37 -48.13 38.49 19.70
CA ALA A 37 -47.61 39.26 20.88
C ALA A 37 -47.93 38.78 22.33
N ARG A 38 -47.09 38.90 23.39
CA ARG A 38 -45.86 39.65 23.74
C ARG A 38 -45.48 39.24 25.18
N SER A 39 -44.19 39.15 25.54
CA SER A 39 -43.62 39.85 26.73
C SER A 39 -42.12 39.59 26.89
N ASP A 40 -41.32 40.62 26.63
CA ASP A 40 -39.92 40.73 27.03
C ASP A 40 -39.81 40.89 28.56
N ASN A 41 -38.85 40.20 29.17
CA ASN A 41 -37.83 40.73 30.09
C ASN A 41 -37.22 39.58 30.90
N ASP A 42 -36.00 39.15 30.53
CA ASP A 42 -34.98 38.94 31.56
C ASP A 42 -33.57 39.14 30.99
N ASN A 43 -32.76 39.83 31.79
CA ASN A 43 -31.48 40.44 31.43
C ASN A 43 -30.39 39.39 31.15
N GLY A 44 -29.74 39.49 29.97
CA GLY A 44 -28.45 38.85 29.75
C GLY A 44 -27.30 39.62 30.45
N PRO A 45 -26.20 38.94 30.85
CA PRO A 45 -24.96 39.62 31.19
C PRO A 45 -24.04 39.74 29.96
N SER A 46 -23.83 40.99 29.55
CA SER A 46 -22.54 41.58 29.12
C SER A 46 -21.52 40.70 28.37
N ALA A 47 -21.40 40.93 27.06
CA ALA A 47 -20.21 40.64 26.28
C ALA A 47 -19.07 41.61 26.68
N ASN A 48 -18.19 41.17 27.59
CA ASN A 48 -16.78 41.58 27.75
C ASN A 48 -16.15 40.93 29.00
N GLN A 49 -16.10 39.59 29.02
CA GLN A 49 -15.13 38.86 29.83
C GLN A 49 -14.24 38.04 28.89
N PRO A 50 -12.91 38.05 29.04
CA PRO A 50 -12.04 37.15 28.28
C PRO A 50 -12.45 35.70 28.59
N ALA A 51 -12.63 34.90 27.54
CA ALA A 51 -12.95 33.48 27.69
C ALA A 51 -11.91 32.81 28.60
N ASN A 52 -12.35 32.04 29.59
CA ASN A 52 -11.43 31.35 30.48
C ASN A 52 -10.72 30.23 29.67
N PRO A 53 -9.41 30.32 29.38
CA PRO A 53 -8.72 29.34 28.52
C PRO A 53 -8.77 27.91 29.08
N PHE A 54 -8.92 27.77 30.40
CA PHE A 54 -9.06 26.49 31.11
C PHE A 54 -10.43 25.81 30.90
N THR A 55 -11.34 26.46 30.17
CA THR A 55 -12.63 25.89 29.75
C THR A 55 -12.72 25.70 28.23
N SER A 56 -11.61 25.90 27.51
CA SER A 56 -11.54 25.69 26.06
C SER A 56 -11.70 24.21 25.69
N THR A 57 -12.38 23.95 24.57
CA THR A 57 -12.48 22.60 23.98
C THR A 57 -11.35 22.30 22.98
N ASP A 58 -10.42 23.24 22.81
CA ASP A 58 -9.21 23.09 21.98
C ASP A 58 -8.22 22.11 22.63
N PRO A 59 -7.92 20.96 21.99
CA PRO A 59 -7.07 19.92 22.56
C PRO A 59 -5.59 20.34 22.69
N ASP A 60 -5.08 21.18 21.80
CA ASP A 60 -3.68 21.62 21.79
C ASP A 60 -3.42 22.67 22.86
N LEU A 61 -4.34 23.64 22.97
CA LEU A 61 -4.31 24.61 24.07
C LEU A 61 -4.44 23.90 25.42
N ARG A 62 -5.33 22.90 25.52
CA ARG A 62 -5.50 22.09 26.74
C ARG A 62 -4.22 21.32 27.09
N ALA A 63 -3.59 20.64 26.13
CA ALA A 63 -2.35 19.91 26.34
C ALA A 63 -1.21 20.83 26.79
N CYS A 64 -1.06 22.00 26.16
CA CYS A 64 -0.07 23.00 26.53
C CYS A 64 -0.27 23.52 27.96
N LEU A 65 -1.51 23.88 28.32
CA LEU A 65 -1.84 24.40 29.65
C LEU A 65 -1.65 23.34 30.76
N ILE A 66 -2.00 22.08 30.50
CA ILE A 66 -1.75 20.96 31.42
C ILE A 66 -0.23 20.72 31.56
N ALA A 67 0.54 20.81 30.48
CA ALA A 67 2.00 20.66 30.54
C ALA A 67 2.65 21.80 31.34
N ALA A 68 2.14 23.03 31.23
CA ALA A 68 2.67 24.20 31.92
C ALA A 68 2.36 24.25 33.43
N LEU A 69 1.20 23.72 33.85
CA LEU A 69 0.67 23.89 35.22
C LEU A 69 0.49 22.58 35.99
N GLY A 70 0.41 21.45 35.29
CA GLY A 70 -0.06 20.17 35.82
C GLY A 70 -1.59 20.05 35.83
N GLN A 71 -2.09 18.82 35.72
CA GLN A 71 -3.53 18.51 35.60
C GLN A 71 -4.38 19.12 36.73
N GLN A 72 -3.90 19.03 37.99
CA GLN A 72 -4.65 19.51 39.15
C GLN A 72 -4.85 21.04 39.13
N SER A 73 -3.80 21.79 38.79
CA SER A 73 -3.89 23.26 38.71
C SER A 73 -4.70 23.71 37.50
N TYR A 74 -4.61 22.99 36.38
CA TYR A 74 -5.47 23.21 35.21
C TYR A 74 -6.96 23.10 35.56
N ASP A 75 -7.36 22.02 36.25
CA ASP A 75 -8.76 21.79 36.62
C ASP A 75 -9.29 22.84 37.63
N GLU A 76 -8.45 23.30 38.57
CA GLU A 76 -8.81 24.36 39.51
C GLU A 76 -9.04 25.71 38.82
N LEU A 77 -8.21 26.03 37.82
CA LEU A 77 -8.24 27.30 37.08
C LEU A 77 -9.41 27.41 36.10
N ALA A 78 -10.15 26.33 35.85
CA ALA A 78 -11.46 26.41 35.18
C ALA A 78 -12.49 27.24 35.98
N THR A 79 -12.30 27.40 37.30
CA THR A 79 -13.27 28.05 38.20
C THR A 79 -12.74 29.28 38.94
N ARG A 80 -11.45 29.63 38.78
CA ARG A 80 -10.82 30.82 39.38
C ARG A 80 -9.81 31.46 38.42
N GLN A 81 -9.47 32.72 38.65
CA GLN A 81 -8.42 33.41 37.89
C GLN A 81 -7.01 32.91 38.29
N PRO A 82 -6.06 32.83 37.34
CA PRO A 82 -4.67 32.48 37.63
C PRO A 82 -3.96 33.58 38.44
N GLY A 83 -3.09 33.16 39.35
CA GLY A 83 -2.15 34.04 40.05
C GLY A 83 -0.96 34.46 39.16
N PRO A 84 -0.09 35.38 39.61
CA PRO A 84 0.99 35.94 38.79
C PRO A 84 1.98 34.90 38.25
N GLU A 85 2.30 33.88 39.03
CA GLU A 85 3.21 32.79 38.61
C GLU A 85 2.52 31.86 37.58
N GLU A 86 1.26 31.51 37.81
CA GLU A 86 0.45 30.70 36.89
C GLU A 86 0.25 31.42 35.55
N GLN A 87 0.06 32.75 35.58
CA GLN A 87 -0.14 33.57 34.39
C GLN A 87 1.14 33.72 33.57
N GLN A 88 2.30 33.70 34.22
CA GLN A 88 3.60 33.65 33.55
C GLN A 88 3.88 32.27 32.95
N ALA A 89 3.49 31.19 33.63
CA ALA A 89 3.67 29.81 33.17
C ALA A 89 2.85 29.49 31.90
N ILE A 90 1.64 30.04 31.77
CA ILE A 90 0.77 29.81 30.60
C ILE A 90 1.04 30.74 29.42
N GLY A 91 1.91 31.74 29.59
CA GLY A 91 2.24 32.71 28.54
C GLY A 91 2.62 32.09 27.18
N PRO A 92 3.44 31.03 27.13
CA PRO A 92 3.78 30.33 25.89
C PRO A 92 2.57 29.68 25.19
N CYS A 93 1.51 29.34 25.92
CA CYS A 93 0.32 28.69 25.38
C CYS A 93 -0.71 29.70 24.79
N MET A 94 -0.60 30.99 25.10
CA MET A 94 -1.67 31.98 24.84
C MET A 94 -1.46 32.84 23.57
N GLY A 95 -0.38 32.62 22.81
CA GLY A 95 -0.07 33.34 21.57
C GLY A 95 0.16 34.87 21.73
N PRO A 96 0.59 35.59 20.67
CA PRO A 96 0.82 37.03 20.74
C PRO A 96 -0.50 37.82 20.90
N ALA A 97 -0.65 38.59 21.97
CA ALA A 97 -1.84 39.40 22.24
C ALA A 97 -2.03 40.54 21.21
N GLN A 98 -3.19 40.58 20.54
CA GLN A 98 -3.61 41.70 19.68
C GLN A 98 -3.88 42.97 20.51
N GLY A 99 -3.02 43.98 20.37
CA GLY A 99 -3.21 45.33 20.92
C GLY A 99 -3.70 46.32 19.86
N GLY A 100 -4.82 47.01 20.15
CA GLY A 100 -5.56 47.87 19.24
C GLY A 100 -4.93 49.21 18.83
N ALA A 101 -5.60 49.86 17.87
CA ALA A 101 -5.16 51.03 17.13
C ALA A 101 -5.35 52.40 17.84
N GLY A 102 -4.37 53.29 17.62
CA GLY A 102 -4.53 54.75 17.42
C GLY A 102 -3.71 55.66 18.35
N PRO A 103 -3.38 56.92 17.97
CA PRO A 103 -3.25 57.52 16.63
C PRO A 103 -1.86 58.21 16.40
N SER A 104 -1.67 58.72 15.18
CA SER A 104 -0.51 59.44 14.66
C SER A 104 -0.08 60.68 15.46
N ASP A 105 1.23 60.92 15.56
CA ASP A 105 1.83 62.25 15.37
C ASP A 105 3.33 62.19 15.05
N ALA A 106 3.76 63.13 14.21
CA ALA A 106 5.08 63.24 13.60
C ALA A 106 6.19 63.73 14.56
N ALA A 107 7.44 63.31 14.31
CA ALA A 107 8.61 64.19 14.07
C ALA A 107 9.94 63.43 14.27
N ALA A 108 10.89 63.78 13.41
CA ALA A 108 12.25 63.26 13.32
C ALA A 108 13.13 63.51 14.56
N SER A 109 14.09 62.61 14.81
CA SER A 109 15.49 63.00 15.07
C SER A 109 16.44 61.80 14.97
N GLU A 110 17.50 61.98 14.20
CA GLU A 110 18.68 61.13 14.12
C GLU A 110 19.50 61.17 15.43
N GLY A 111 20.12 60.05 15.79
CA GLY A 111 21.16 59.96 16.81
C GLY A 111 21.90 58.61 16.70
N PRO A 112 23.22 58.58 16.43
CA PRO A 112 23.93 57.37 16.00
C PRO A 112 24.43 56.55 17.20
N GLY A 113 24.01 55.29 17.28
CA GLY A 113 24.66 54.25 18.08
C GLY A 113 25.61 53.45 17.20
N GLY A 114 26.89 53.38 17.58
CA GLY A 114 27.92 52.60 16.90
C GLY A 114 27.66 51.08 16.94
N PRO A 115 28.34 50.31 16.06
CA PRO A 115 27.99 48.92 15.77
C PRO A 115 28.46 47.95 16.87
N GLU A 116 27.60 47.00 17.22
CA GLU A 116 28.04 45.70 17.76
C GLU A 116 28.65 44.86 16.61
N PRO A 117 29.66 44.03 16.87
CA PRO A 117 30.34 43.27 15.82
C PRO A 117 29.66 41.93 15.57
N GLY A 118 29.32 41.65 14.30
CA GLY A 118 29.30 40.29 13.77
C GLY A 118 27.94 39.64 13.50
N THR A 119 27.04 40.31 12.79
CA THR A 119 26.08 39.64 11.91
C THR A 119 26.20 40.27 10.53
N GLU A 120 27.10 39.74 9.70
CA GLU A 120 26.90 39.90 8.26
C GLU A 120 25.54 39.25 7.98
N SER A 121 24.59 40.08 7.56
CA SER A 121 23.36 39.60 6.95
C SER A 121 23.78 38.66 5.83
N VAL A 122 23.48 37.36 5.96
CA VAL A 122 23.84 36.33 4.96
C VAL A 122 22.98 36.49 3.70
N GLN A 123 21.86 37.20 3.81
CA GLN A 123 20.92 37.56 2.75
C GLN A 123 21.55 38.21 1.51
N PRO A 124 22.46 39.21 1.61
CA PRO A 124 23.15 39.73 0.44
C PRO A 124 23.95 38.71 -0.37
N THR A 125 24.39 37.60 0.26
CA THR A 125 25.15 36.53 -0.40
C THR A 125 24.22 35.44 -0.95
N TYR A 126 23.17 35.08 -0.21
CA TYR A 126 22.15 34.12 -0.64
C TYR A 126 20.75 34.74 -0.49
N PRO A 127 20.32 35.55 -1.47
CA PRO A 127 19.00 36.19 -1.45
C PRO A 127 17.86 35.17 -1.65
N PRO A 128 16.60 35.54 -1.33
CA PRO A 128 15.46 34.61 -1.37
C PRO A 128 15.20 33.96 -2.73
N HIS A 129 15.59 34.59 -3.83
CA HIS A 129 15.44 33.99 -5.16
C HIS A 129 16.41 32.81 -5.41
N LEU A 130 17.48 32.68 -4.61
CA LEU A 130 18.37 31.51 -4.63
C LEU A 130 17.94 30.46 -3.59
N THR A 131 17.44 30.87 -2.43
CA THR A 131 17.05 29.93 -1.36
C THR A 131 15.66 29.34 -1.54
N ALA A 132 14.69 30.11 -2.08
CA ALA A 132 13.33 29.63 -2.22
C ALA A 132 13.19 28.43 -3.19
N PRO A 133 13.83 28.40 -4.38
CA PRO A 133 13.79 27.23 -5.25
C PRO A 133 14.36 25.97 -4.57
N LEU A 134 15.43 26.12 -3.77
CA LEU A 134 16.02 25.05 -2.97
C LEU A 134 15.16 24.59 -1.78
N LEU A 135 14.18 25.38 -1.33
CA LEU A 135 13.21 24.97 -0.32
C LEU A 135 11.97 24.33 -0.95
N LEU A 136 11.57 24.83 -2.12
CA LEU A 136 10.38 24.38 -2.86
C LEU A 136 10.61 23.09 -3.66
N GLY A 137 11.86 22.76 -3.98
CA GLY A 137 12.20 21.53 -4.74
C GLY A 137 12.34 21.78 -6.23
N ASP A 138 12.19 23.03 -6.65
CA ASP A 138 12.33 23.49 -8.02
C ASP A 138 13.79 23.49 -8.48
N SER A 139 14.73 23.37 -7.56
CA SER A 139 16.16 23.19 -7.84
C SER A 139 16.74 22.17 -6.86
N ALA A 140 17.71 21.39 -7.33
CA ALA A 140 18.36 20.40 -6.49
C ALA A 140 19.15 21.05 -5.35
N ALA A 141 18.98 20.49 -4.16
CA ALA A 141 19.69 20.93 -2.97
C ALA A 141 21.15 20.45 -2.99
N PRO A 142 22.13 21.31 -2.66
CA PRO A 142 23.50 20.87 -2.41
C PRO A 142 23.56 19.82 -1.29
N THR A 143 24.49 18.88 -1.39
CA THR A 143 24.67 17.83 -0.36
C THR A 143 24.78 18.41 1.06
N GLY A 144 23.95 17.91 1.97
CA GLY A 144 23.89 18.33 3.37
C GLY A 144 23.04 19.58 3.63
N PHE A 145 22.49 20.23 2.60
CA PHE A 145 21.57 21.37 2.76
C PHE A 145 20.27 20.93 3.44
N ASP A 146 19.65 19.86 2.97
CA ASP A 146 18.40 19.37 3.55
C ASP A 146 18.61 18.84 4.97
N ASP A 147 19.73 18.15 5.25
CA ASP A 147 20.07 17.75 6.62
C ASP A 147 20.20 18.97 7.56
N CYS A 148 20.79 20.06 7.07
CA CYS A 148 20.84 21.32 7.80
C CYS A 148 19.44 21.91 7.99
N MET A 149 18.60 21.96 6.95
CA MET A 149 17.24 22.46 7.05
C MET A 149 16.37 21.63 7.99
N ILE A 150 16.43 20.30 7.90
CA ILE A 150 15.75 19.38 8.82
C ILE A 150 16.17 19.68 10.27
N ALA A 151 17.44 19.97 10.53
CA ALA A 151 17.91 20.37 11.86
C ALA A 151 17.39 21.74 12.32
N GLN A 152 17.08 22.66 11.40
CA GLN A 152 16.57 24.00 11.73
C GLN A 152 15.05 24.06 11.86
N ILE A 153 14.31 23.42 10.96
CA ILE A 153 12.85 23.56 10.82
C ILE A 153 12.07 22.25 10.95
N GLY A 154 12.77 21.10 11.00
CA GLY A 154 12.16 19.77 11.01
C GLY A 154 11.84 19.23 9.61
N GLY A 155 11.88 17.90 9.47
CA GLY A 155 11.61 17.24 8.18
C GLY A 155 10.15 17.34 7.73
N GLU A 156 9.21 17.37 8.67
CA GLU A 156 7.79 17.62 8.38
C GLU A 156 7.60 18.96 7.67
N ARG A 157 8.15 20.04 8.24
CA ARG A 157 8.04 21.38 7.66
C ARG A 157 8.77 21.50 6.32
N LEU A 158 9.95 20.88 6.17
CA LEU A 158 10.64 20.85 4.87
C LEU A 158 9.78 20.13 3.82
N GLY A 159 9.11 19.04 4.19
CA GLY A 159 8.15 18.34 3.34
C GLY A 159 6.96 19.20 2.90
N GLU A 160 6.41 20.02 3.80
CA GLU A 160 5.35 20.98 3.47
C GLU A 160 5.82 22.05 2.46
N LEU A 161 7.04 22.56 2.61
CA LEU A 161 7.64 23.51 1.66
C LEU A 161 7.81 22.87 0.28
N ARG A 162 8.31 21.64 0.21
CA ARG A 162 8.44 20.85 -1.04
C ARG A 162 7.08 20.52 -1.68
N SER A 163 6.03 20.52 -0.86
CA SER A 163 4.63 20.42 -1.30
C SER A 163 4.06 21.77 -1.75
N LYS A 164 4.94 22.72 -2.12
CA LYS A 164 4.67 24.05 -2.67
C LYS A 164 4.00 25.03 -1.71
N GLN A 165 4.15 24.83 -0.40
CA GLN A 165 3.86 25.90 0.55
C GLN A 165 4.95 26.98 0.48
N PRO A 166 4.58 28.28 0.44
CA PRO A 166 5.56 29.36 0.28
C PRO A 166 6.45 29.48 1.54
N PRO A 167 7.80 29.55 1.38
CA PRO A 167 8.68 29.76 2.50
C PRO A 167 8.57 31.18 3.07
N SER A 168 8.58 31.29 4.39
CA SER A 168 8.67 32.54 5.12
C SER A 168 10.03 33.22 4.93
N GLY A 169 10.11 34.51 5.27
CA GLY A 169 11.39 35.24 5.27
C GLY A 169 12.43 34.59 6.19
N SER A 170 12.00 34.12 7.37
CA SER A 170 12.86 33.42 8.32
C SER A 170 13.36 32.07 7.81
N GLU A 171 12.55 31.32 7.06
CA GLU A 171 12.98 30.05 6.45
C GLU A 171 14.01 30.29 5.35
N ASN A 172 13.86 31.37 4.57
CA ASN A 172 14.89 31.79 3.61
C ASN A 172 16.18 32.25 4.31
N ASP A 173 16.09 32.93 5.45
CA ASP A 173 17.26 33.29 6.27
C ASP A 173 18.01 32.05 6.79
N LEU A 174 17.27 31.04 7.26
CA LEU A 174 17.84 29.77 7.72
C LEU A 174 18.48 28.99 6.57
N ALA A 175 17.85 28.95 5.40
CA ALA A 175 18.43 28.37 4.19
C ALA A 175 19.75 29.06 3.81
N ALA A 176 19.78 30.40 3.82
CA ALA A 176 21.00 31.17 3.56
C ALA A 176 22.13 30.81 4.56
N LEU A 177 21.80 30.61 5.84
CA LEU A 177 22.75 30.17 6.85
C LEU A 177 23.27 28.75 6.60
N CYS A 178 22.41 27.82 6.18
CA CYS A 178 22.81 26.46 5.80
C CYS A 178 23.78 26.46 4.61
N LEU A 179 23.49 27.24 3.56
CA LEU A 179 24.39 27.38 2.40
C LEU A 179 25.76 27.95 2.78
N LEU A 180 25.77 28.97 3.65
CA LEU A 180 27.00 29.55 4.17
C LEU A 180 27.81 28.53 4.99
N GLN A 181 27.14 27.75 5.85
CA GLN A 181 27.78 26.71 6.66
C GLN A 181 28.39 25.60 5.78
N LEU A 182 27.73 25.25 4.68
CA LEU A 182 28.19 24.28 3.70
C LEU A 182 29.22 24.84 2.70
N GLN A 183 29.51 26.15 2.78
CA GLN A 183 30.45 26.84 1.90
C GLN A 183 30.10 26.74 0.40
N VAL A 184 28.81 26.74 0.08
CA VAL A 184 28.32 26.64 -1.31
C VAL A 184 28.52 27.96 -2.04
N SER A 185 29.13 27.98 -3.23
CA SER A 185 29.28 29.23 -4.00
C SER A 185 27.91 29.70 -4.55
N PRO A 186 27.51 30.97 -4.39
CA PRO A 186 26.26 31.47 -4.97
C PRO A 186 26.16 31.29 -6.49
N GLU A 187 27.28 31.37 -7.22
CA GLU A 187 27.28 31.18 -8.67
C GLU A 187 26.89 29.74 -9.10
N LEU A 188 27.00 28.76 -8.20
CA LEU A 188 26.53 27.39 -8.46
C LEU A 188 25.00 27.27 -8.35
N LEU A 189 24.35 28.22 -7.70
CA LEU A 189 22.90 28.27 -7.50
C LEU A 189 22.20 29.15 -8.55
N GLU A 190 22.92 30.12 -9.13
CA GLU A 190 22.41 31.01 -10.19
C GLU A 190 22.20 30.32 -11.56
N GLY A 191 22.60 29.04 -11.69
CA GLY A 191 22.49 28.26 -12.93
C GLY A 191 21.12 27.65 -13.23
N SER A 192 20.13 27.77 -12.33
CA SER A 192 18.82 27.10 -12.42
C SER A 192 17.66 27.98 -12.90
N ASP A 193 17.92 29.17 -13.45
CA ASP A 193 16.90 30.03 -14.07
C ASP A 193 16.40 29.41 -15.40
N ARG A 194 15.53 28.40 -15.29
CA ARG A 194 14.60 27.99 -16.34
C ARG A 194 13.19 28.04 -15.76
N PRO A 195 12.27 28.81 -16.36
CA PRO A 195 10.87 28.79 -15.95
C PRO A 195 10.34 27.35 -16.05
N PHE A 196 9.71 26.89 -14.98
CA PHE A 196 8.90 25.67 -14.97
C PHE A 196 7.65 25.94 -15.84
N GLU A 197 7.78 25.88 -17.17
CA GLU A 197 6.63 25.70 -18.05
C GLU A 197 6.48 24.19 -18.32
N PRO A 198 5.33 23.58 -18.01
CA PRO A 198 5.08 22.18 -18.36
C PRO A 198 5.30 22.01 -19.85
N VAL A 199 6.27 21.17 -20.23
CA VAL A 199 6.50 20.84 -21.63
C VAL A 199 5.49 19.76 -22.04
N GLY A 200 4.30 20.19 -22.42
CA GLY A 200 3.27 19.41 -23.10
C GLY A 200 2.52 20.33 -24.06
N PRO A 201 1.80 19.81 -25.07
CA PRO A 201 1.03 20.68 -25.95
C PRO A 201 0.02 21.48 -25.12
N THR A 202 0.20 22.79 -25.05
CA THR A 202 -0.80 23.72 -24.52
C THR A 202 -2.06 23.60 -25.36
N ASP A 203 -3.13 23.01 -24.81
CA ASP A 203 -4.48 23.24 -25.33
C ASP A 203 -4.81 24.73 -25.06
N PRO A 204 -5.01 25.57 -26.09
CA PRO A 204 -5.34 26.97 -25.89
C PRO A 204 -6.72 27.21 -25.24
N ASN A 205 -7.50 26.15 -24.95
CA ASN A 205 -8.80 26.25 -24.29
C ASN A 205 -8.87 25.65 -22.86
N SER A 206 -7.81 25.10 -22.30
CA SER A 206 -7.82 24.73 -20.88
C SER A 206 -7.57 25.97 -20.02
N SER A 207 -8.52 26.32 -19.16
CA SER A 207 -8.29 27.30 -18.09
C SER A 207 -7.03 26.89 -17.31
N GLN A 208 -6.09 27.81 -17.16
CA GLN A 208 -4.94 27.67 -16.28
C GLN A 208 -5.42 27.29 -14.88
N ASP A 209 -5.29 26.02 -14.53
CA ASP A 209 -5.35 25.56 -13.15
C ASP A 209 -4.17 24.61 -12.90
N GLN A 210 -3.63 24.70 -11.69
CA GLN A 210 -2.21 24.55 -11.36
C GLN A 210 -1.61 23.15 -11.62
N SER A 211 -0.61 23.07 -12.50
CA SER A 211 -0.13 21.82 -13.09
C SER A 211 1.03 21.12 -12.36
N THR A 212 1.17 21.25 -11.03
CA THR A 212 2.19 20.50 -10.25
C THR A 212 1.75 20.07 -8.84
N GLU A 213 0.47 20.22 -8.48
CA GLU A 213 -0.08 19.95 -7.14
C GLU A 213 -0.32 18.45 -6.82
N THR A 214 0.60 17.53 -7.16
CA THR A 214 0.35 16.06 -6.97
C THR A 214 1.49 15.25 -6.35
N ILE A 215 2.63 15.88 -6.09
CA ILE A 215 3.78 15.21 -5.47
C ILE A 215 4.03 15.87 -4.11
N THR A 216 3.99 15.08 -3.05
CA THR A 216 4.40 15.50 -1.71
C THR A 216 5.61 14.70 -1.27
N VAL A 217 6.45 15.28 -0.42
CA VAL A 217 7.70 14.68 0.04
C VAL A 217 7.74 14.67 1.55
N THR A 218 8.15 13.55 2.14
CA THR A 218 8.36 13.42 3.58
C THR A 218 9.76 12.90 3.87
N TYR A 219 10.33 13.34 4.99
CA TYR A 219 11.68 12.98 5.43
C TYR A 219 11.59 12.23 6.76
N PRO A 220 11.52 10.90 6.76
CA PRO A 220 11.60 10.11 7.98
C PRO A 220 12.92 10.40 8.71
N SER A 221 12.87 10.59 10.03
CA SER A 221 14.08 10.79 10.84
C SER A 221 14.76 9.43 11.05
N THR A 222 15.81 9.14 10.29
CA THR A 222 16.41 7.79 10.23
C THR A 222 17.93 7.81 10.38
N SER A 223 18.46 6.67 10.84
CA SER A 223 19.89 6.38 10.85
C SER A 223 20.04 4.87 10.72
N TYR A 224 20.88 4.42 9.80
CA TYR A 224 21.15 3.01 9.55
C TYR A 224 22.63 2.81 9.18
N PRO A 225 23.22 1.64 9.45
CA PRO A 225 24.55 1.28 8.97
C PRO A 225 24.59 1.27 7.44
N VAL A 226 25.65 1.85 6.87
CA VAL A 226 25.86 1.90 5.42
C VAL A 226 26.65 0.69 4.96
N ALA A 227 26.17 0.04 3.91
CA ALA A 227 26.82 -1.13 3.33
C ALA A 227 28.18 -0.74 2.74
N PRO A 228 29.24 -1.50 2.99
CA PRO A 228 30.61 -1.10 2.63
C PRO A 228 30.88 -1.10 1.11
N GLY A 229 29.96 -1.65 0.30
CA GLY A 229 30.20 -1.96 -1.11
C GLY A 229 31.42 -2.87 -1.35
N SER A 230 31.99 -2.80 -2.55
CA SER A 230 33.23 -3.50 -2.95
C SER A 230 33.20 -5.02 -2.76
N THR A 231 32.06 -5.65 -3.04
CA THR A 231 31.94 -7.10 -2.99
C THR A 231 32.71 -7.76 -4.14
N SER A 232 32.99 -9.06 -4.02
CA SER A 232 33.73 -9.83 -5.02
C SER A 232 33.12 -11.20 -5.24
N GLY A 233 33.48 -11.81 -6.37
CA GLY A 233 33.00 -13.13 -6.75
C GLY A 233 31.66 -13.09 -7.46
N PHE A 234 30.84 -14.12 -7.26
CA PHE A 234 29.52 -14.24 -7.89
C PHE A 234 28.54 -14.95 -6.96
N PHE A 235 27.27 -14.99 -7.36
CA PHE A 235 26.22 -15.64 -6.58
C PHE A 235 26.36 -17.16 -6.60
N THR A 236 25.70 -17.82 -5.63
CA THR A 236 25.59 -19.28 -5.59
C THR A 236 24.15 -19.72 -5.44
N THR A 237 23.80 -20.88 -5.98
CA THR A 237 22.44 -21.43 -5.85
C THR A 237 22.09 -21.66 -4.38
N ALA A 238 20.86 -21.31 -3.99
CA ALA A 238 20.37 -21.38 -2.60
C ALA A 238 21.13 -20.49 -1.60
N GLN A 239 21.76 -19.43 -2.09
CA GLN A 239 22.40 -18.44 -1.25
C GLN A 239 21.41 -17.74 -0.31
N ASN A 240 21.86 -17.44 0.91
CA ASN A 240 21.12 -16.59 1.85
C ASN A 240 21.18 -15.12 1.41
N ALA A 241 20.05 -14.42 1.50
CA ALA A 241 20.00 -12.98 1.44
C ALA A 241 20.70 -12.36 2.66
N ASP A 242 21.31 -11.20 2.47
CA ASP A 242 22.01 -10.47 3.54
C ASP A 242 21.00 -9.81 4.48
N ILE A 243 20.08 -9.03 3.91
CA ILE A 243 19.08 -8.22 4.60
C ILE A 243 17.73 -8.27 3.86
N THR A 244 16.68 -7.84 4.55
CA THR A 244 15.36 -7.58 3.97
C THR A 244 14.87 -6.20 4.41
N LEU A 245 14.50 -5.37 3.44
CA LEU A 245 13.70 -4.16 3.63
C LEU A 245 12.22 -4.52 3.46
N SER A 246 11.31 -3.58 3.77
CA SER A 246 9.85 -3.84 3.77
C SER A 246 9.42 -4.96 4.74
N ALA A 247 10.26 -5.22 5.74
CA ALA A 247 10.07 -6.20 6.81
C ALA A 247 11.01 -5.85 7.97
N VAL A 248 10.75 -6.37 9.18
CA VAL A 248 11.65 -6.17 10.33
C VAL A 248 12.97 -6.92 10.12
N GLY A 249 12.88 -8.17 9.69
CA GLY A 249 14.02 -9.05 9.50
C GLY A 249 13.56 -10.42 9.02
N PHE A 250 14.54 -11.33 8.86
CA PHE A 250 14.24 -12.74 8.61
C PHE A 250 13.85 -13.42 9.93
N ASN A 251 12.78 -14.20 9.92
CA ASN A 251 12.23 -14.83 11.11
C ASN A 251 11.88 -13.84 12.25
N ASP A 252 11.46 -12.63 11.89
CA ASP A 252 11.14 -11.57 12.84
C ASP A 252 9.86 -10.83 12.44
N THR A 253 8.83 -10.91 13.29
CA THR A 253 7.57 -10.16 13.12
C THR A 253 7.62 -8.77 13.73
N GLY A 254 8.60 -8.46 14.59
CA GLY A 254 8.60 -7.26 15.43
C GLY A 254 7.63 -7.30 16.62
N GLY A 255 7.03 -8.45 16.92
CA GLY A 255 6.23 -8.67 18.13
C GLY A 255 4.81 -9.20 17.92
N PRO A 256 4.02 -9.27 19.00
CA PRO A 256 2.68 -9.88 19.01
C PRO A 256 1.60 -9.01 18.35
N LEU A 257 1.79 -7.69 18.30
CA LEU A 257 0.82 -6.73 17.77
C LEU A 257 1.22 -6.14 16.41
N ARG A 258 2.35 -6.56 15.84
CA ARG A 258 2.72 -6.17 14.47
C ARG A 258 2.16 -7.21 13.51
N PHE A 259 1.01 -6.88 12.91
CA PHE A 259 0.34 -7.74 11.94
C PHE A 259 0.89 -7.51 10.54
N ASN A 260 0.74 -8.51 9.67
CA ASN A 260 1.10 -8.43 8.27
C ASN A 260 0.04 -9.17 7.44
N ARG A 261 -0.86 -8.38 6.85
CA ARG A 261 -2.08 -8.84 6.15
C ARG A 261 -2.92 -9.80 7.02
N PRO A 262 -3.41 -9.36 8.20
CA PRO A 262 -4.24 -10.19 9.06
C PRO A 262 -5.59 -10.52 8.39
N SER A 263 -6.08 -11.74 8.60
CA SER A 263 -7.33 -12.23 8.05
C SER A 263 -7.98 -13.23 9.04
N GLY A 264 -8.69 -14.23 8.52
CA GLY A 264 -9.07 -15.42 9.25
C GLY A 264 -9.76 -15.24 10.61
N LEU A 265 -10.54 -14.18 10.84
CA LEU A 265 -11.23 -13.99 12.11
C LEU A 265 -12.28 -15.09 12.36
N THR A 266 -12.27 -15.64 13.58
CA THR A 266 -13.29 -16.57 14.09
C THR A 266 -13.36 -16.52 15.61
N THR A 267 -14.48 -16.98 16.18
CA THR A 267 -14.82 -16.84 17.59
C THR A 267 -15.76 -17.97 18.02
N ASP A 268 -15.78 -18.24 19.32
CA ASP A 268 -16.77 -19.10 19.99
C ASP A 268 -17.73 -18.31 20.90
N GLY A 269 -17.77 -16.99 20.72
CA GLY A 269 -18.52 -16.05 21.56
C GLY A 269 -17.74 -15.51 22.77
N ALA A 270 -16.51 -15.96 23.01
CA ALA A 270 -15.65 -15.43 24.08
C ALA A 270 -14.21 -15.19 23.64
N ARG A 271 -13.64 -16.13 22.88
CA ARG A 271 -12.27 -16.08 22.34
C ARG A 271 -12.27 -15.46 20.95
N LEU A 272 -11.18 -14.81 20.59
CA LEU A 272 -10.94 -14.36 19.23
C LEU A 272 -9.72 -15.08 18.67
N VAL A 273 -9.84 -15.63 17.48
CA VAL A 273 -8.74 -16.22 16.71
C VAL A 273 -8.59 -15.43 15.42
N MET A 274 -7.34 -15.12 15.06
CA MET A 274 -7.01 -14.36 13.86
C MET A 274 -5.83 -15.02 13.16
N THR A 275 -5.87 -15.14 11.84
CA THR A 275 -4.69 -15.54 11.08
C THR A 275 -3.87 -14.32 10.71
N ASP A 276 -2.57 -14.34 10.97
CA ASP A 276 -1.64 -13.26 10.61
C ASP A 276 -0.80 -13.77 9.43
N VAL A 277 -1.36 -13.56 8.23
CA VAL A 277 -1.14 -14.42 7.05
C VAL A 277 0.33 -14.41 6.62
N PHE A 278 0.92 -13.23 6.46
CA PHE A 278 2.30 -13.11 5.97
C PHE A 278 3.33 -13.36 7.08
N ASN A 279 2.90 -13.39 8.34
CA ASN A 279 3.72 -13.79 9.48
C ASN A 279 3.62 -15.30 9.78
N ASN A 280 2.98 -16.10 8.92
CA ASN A 280 2.89 -17.56 9.03
C ASN A 280 2.42 -18.05 10.42
N ARG A 281 1.47 -17.33 11.03
CA ARG A 281 1.00 -17.62 12.40
C ARG A 281 -0.50 -17.42 12.57
N VAL A 282 -1.02 -18.00 13.64
CA VAL A 282 -2.38 -17.75 14.13
C VAL A 282 -2.28 -17.18 15.54
N LEU A 283 -2.92 -16.04 15.78
CA LEU A 283 -2.98 -15.35 17.07
C LEU A 283 -4.30 -15.65 17.76
N ILE A 284 -4.25 -15.96 19.06
CA ILE A 284 -5.43 -16.31 19.84
C ILE A 284 -5.49 -15.45 21.09
N TRP A 285 -6.63 -14.80 21.29
CA TRP A 285 -7.01 -14.19 22.55
C TRP A 285 -8.02 -15.09 23.26
N ASN A 286 -7.67 -15.55 24.46
CA ASN A 286 -8.57 -16.33 25.33
C ASN A 286 -9.77 -15.50 25.82
N THR A 287 -9.67 -14.18 25.70
CA THR A 287 -10.79 -13.24 25.85
C THR A 287 -10.64 -12.17 24.79
N ALA A 288 -11.66 -12.03 23.95
CA ALA A 288 -11.63 -11.10 22.83
C ALA A 288 -11.24 -9.67 23.29
N PRO A 289 -10.39 -8.95 22.53
CA PRO A 289 -9.83 -7.67 22.96
C PRO A 289 -10.87 -6.61 23.36
N THR A 290 -10.61 -5.92 24.48
CA THR A 290 -11.51 -4.88 24.99
C THR A 290 -10.99 -3.45 24.90
N HIS A 291 -9.71 -3.28 24.59
CA HIS A 291 -9.04 -2.00 24.47
C HIS A 291 -7.84 -2.11 23.52
N THR A 292 -7.27 -0.97 23.12
CA THR A 292 -6.04 -0.92 22.32
C THR A 292 -4.87 -1.61 23.02
N ASN A 293 -3.91 -2.14 22.26
CA ASN A 293 -2.69 -2.80 22.73
C ASN A 293 -2.89 -4.07 23.58
N GLN A 294 -4.05 -4.72 23.54
CA GLN A 294 -4.23 -6.01 24.21
C GLN A 294 -3.54 -7.14 23.43
N GLU A 295 -2.47 -7.70 23.97
CA GLU A 295 -1.71 -8.78 23.33
C GLU A 295 -2.48 -10.12 23.31
N PRO A 296 -2.26 -10.96 22.28
CA PRO A 296 -2.75 -12.34 22.22
C PRO A 296 -2.10 -13.23 23.30
N ASP A 297 -2.83 -14.25 23.73
CA ASP A 297 -2.41 -15.20 24.76
C ASP A 297 -1.63 -16.39 24.19
N LEU A 298 -1.97 -16.83 22.98
CA LEU A 298 -1.33 -17.97 22.31
C LEU A 298 -1.01 -17.66 20.85
N VAL A 299 0.01 -18.34 20.34
CA VAL A 299 0.39 -18.35 18.93
C VAL A 299 0.57 -19.77 18.40
N LEU A 300 -0.09 -20.08 17.28
CA LEU A 300 0.08 -21.35 16.56
C LEU A 300 0.88 -21.14 15.28
N GLY A 301 1.48 -22.22 14.77
CA GLY A 301 2.40 -22.19 13.64
C GLY A 301 3.82 -21.74 14.01
N GLN A 302 3.99 -21.09 15.16
CA GLN A 302 5.25 -20.48 15.60
C GLN A 302 5.52 -20.76 17.09
N PRO A 303 6.79 -20.96 17.49
CA PRO A 303 7.15 -21.21 18.89
C PRO A 303 6.92 -19.99 19.81
N ASN A 304 6.87 -18.78 19.28
CA ASN A 304 6.70 -17.54 20.01
C ASN A 304 6.13 -16.42 19.11
N PHE A 305 5.87 -15.25 19.68
CA PHE A 305 5.27 -14.10 19.00
C PHE A 305 6.22 -13.28 18.13
N THR A 306 7.49 -13.67 18.00
CA THR A 306 8.48 -12.94 17.20
C THR A 306 8.94 -13.71 15.96
N THR A 307 8.78 -15.04 15.92
CA THR A 307 9.17 -15.86 14.76
C THR A 307 8.06 -15.92 13.70
N ASN A 308 8.43 -16.03 12.42
CA ASN A 308 7.51 -16.17 11.28
C ASN A 308 7.98 -17.10 10.16
N GLU A 309 8.94 -17.99 10.41
CA GLU A 309 9.41 -18.92 9.37
C GLU A 309 8.28 -19.87 8.92
N PRO A 310 8.09 -20.05 7.60
CA PRO A 310 7.14 -21.04 7.10
C PRO A 310 7.61 -22.46 7.41
N GLY A 311 6.68 -23.41 7.38
CA GLY A 311 7.04 -24.83 7.49
C GLY A 311 5.88 -25.77 7.23
N THR A 312 6.21 -27.06 7.13
CA THR A 312 5.28 -28.14 6.78
C THR A 312 4.98 -29.09 7.95
N GLY A 313 5.56 -28.85 9.13
CA GLY A 313 5.25 -29.58 10.35
C GLY A 313 3.79 -29.42 10.81
N ARG A 314 3.33 -30.27 11.74
CA ARG A 314 1.97 -30.17 12.31
C ARG A 314 1.79 -28.94 13.23
N ASN A 315 2.90 -28.36 13.66
CA ASN A 315 2.97 -27.16 14.48
C ASN A 315 3.50 -25.94 13.70
N GLN A 316 3.56 -26.05 12.37
CA GLN A 316 4.06 -25.00 11.47
C GLN A 316 3.00 -24.70 10.41
N LEU A 317 3.05 -23.48 9.89
CA LEU A 317 2.14 -22.98 8.86
C LEU A 317 2.96 -22.31 7.75
N ASN A 318 2.40 -22.26 6.55
CA ASN A 318 2.84 -21.42 5.44
C ASN A 318 1.60 -20.74 4.85
N TRP A 319 1.50 -19.45 5.12
CA TRP A 319 0.45 -18.57 4.62
C TRP A 319 -0.97 -18.98 5.06
N PRO A 320 -1.30 -18.95 6.38
CA PRO A 320 -2.61 -19.37 6.86
C PRO A 320 -3.70 -18.33 6.60
N MET A 321 -4.63 -18.59 5.68
CA MET A 321 -5.61 -17.59 5.25
C MET A 321 -6.91 -17.51 6.09
N SER A 322 -7.36 -18.63 6.66
CA SER A 322 -8.66 -18.71 7.35
C SER A 322 -8.63 -19.70 8.50
N ALA A 323 -9.49 -19.46 9.49
CA ALA A 323 -9.67 -20.30 10.66
C ALA A 323 -11.15 -20.40 11.01
N SER A 324 -11.56 -21.50 11.64
CA SER A 324 -12.91 -21.68 12.18
C SER A 324 -12.89 -22.54 13.43
N THR A 325 -13.69 -22.16 14.44
CA THR A 325 -13.80 -22.84 15.73
C THR A 325 -15.26 -23.10 16.08
N ASP A 326 -15.53 -24.21 16.77
CA ASP A 326 -16.82 -24.50 17.41
C ASP A 326 -16.77 -24.26 18.94
N GLY A 327 -15.67 -23.68 19.44
CA GLY A 327 -15.38 -23.52 20.87
C GLY A 327 -14.75 -24.73 21.55
N THR A 328 -14.67 -25.88 20.89
CA THR A 328 -13.93 -27.06 21.38
C THR A 328 -12.77 -27.43 20.48
N ARG A 329 -12.86 -27.12 19.20
CA ARG A 329 -11.96 -27.52 18.12
C ARG A 329 -11.59 -26.32 17.28
N LEU A 330 -10.46 -26.41 16.60
CA LEU A 330 -9.99 -25.35 15.70
C LEU A 330 -9.55 -25.98 14.37
N ALA A 331 -10.00 -25.41 13.27
CA ALA A 331 -9.52 -25.75 11.93
C ALA A 331 -8.87 -24.51 11.30
N VAL A 332 -7.71 -24.65 10.69
CA VAL A 332 -6.94 -23.57 10.06
C VAL A 332 -6.53 -23.99 8.66
N THR A 333 -6.76 -23.13 7.67
CA THR A 333 -6.23 -23.33 6.33
C THR A 333 -4.73 -23.05 6.34
N ASP A 334 -3.94 -23.97 5.80
CA ASP A 334 -2.50 -23.82 5.62
C ASP A 334 -2.23 -23.74 4.11
N THR A 335 -2.46 -22.55 3.57
CA THR A 335 -2.89 -22.34 2.18
C THR A 335 -1.80 -22.71 1.17
N ASN A 336 -0.56 -22.28 1.42
CA ASN A 336 0.57 -22.62 0.55
C ASN A 336 1.03 -24.07 0.72
N ASN A 337 0.70 -24.72 1.82
CA ASN A 337 0.91 -26.16 2.02
C ASN A 337 -0.26 -27.02 1.50
N HIS A 338 -1.28 -26.41 0.89
CA HIS A 338 -2.44 -27.10 0.31
C HIS A 338 -3.16 -28.05 1.29
N ARG A 339 -3.30 -27.64 2.55
CA ARG A 339 -3.89 -28.49 3.59
C ARG A 339 -4.71 -27.67 4.60
N ILE A 340 -5.46 -28.39 5.43
CA ILE A 340 -6.14 -27.88 6.62
C ILE A 340 -5.51 -28.58 7.83
N LEU A 341 -5.09 -27.79 8.82
CA LEU A 341 -4.66 -28.28 10.12
C LEU A 341 -5.83 -28.21 11.10
N ILE A 342 -6.07 -29.28 11.84
CA ILE A 342 -7.21 -29.40 12.76
C ILE A 342 -6.71 -29.84 14.13
N TRP A 343 -7.12 -29.10 15.16
CA TRP A 343 -6.99 -29.47 16.56
C TRP A 343 -8.35 -29.98 17.06
N THR A 344 -8.35 -31.19 17.62
CA THR A 344 -9.55 -31.87 18.13
C THR A 344 -9.94 -31.43 19.54
N GLU A 345 -9.02 -30.76 20.22
CA GLU A 345 -9.26 -29.94 21.41
C GLU A 345 -8.68 -28.55 21.17
N PHE A 346 -9.25 -27.52 21.79
CA PHE A 346 -8.81 -26.16 21.53
C PHE A 346 -7.40 -25.96 22.12
N PRO A 347 -6.44 -25.40 21.35
CA PRO A 347 -5.05 -25.30 21.79
C PRO A 347 -4.87 -24.55 23.11
N THR A 348 -3.91 -25.00 23.92
CA THR A 348 -3.60 -24.45 25.24
C THR A 348 -2.15 -24.00 25.39
N SER A 349 -1.32 -24.19 24.35
CA SER A 349 0.08 -23.81 24.33
C SER A 349 0.55 -23.32 22.96
N ASN A 350 1.61 -22.52 22.93
CA ASN A 350 2.20 -22.06 21.68
C ASN A 350 2.74 -23.23 20.85
N ALA A 351 2.64 -23.10 19.51
CA ALA A 351 3.05 -24.13 18.56
C ALA A 351 2.49 -25.53 18.86
N GLU A 352 1.30 -25.62 19.44
CA GLU A 352 0.66 -26.92 19.68
C GLU A 352 0.45 -27.65 18.34
N PRO A 353 0.94 -28.89 18.17
CA PRO A 353 0.78 -29.62 16.91
C PRO A 353 -0.69 -29.96 16.64
N ALA A 354 -1.14 -29.83 15.40
CA ALA A 354 -2.46 -30.25 14.97
C ALA A 354 -2.65 -31.77 15.09
N ASP A 355 -3.87 -32.20 15.41
CA ASP A 355 -4.25 -33.61 15.57
C ASP A 355 -4.61 -34.27 14.25
N ILE A 356 -5.19 -33.52 13.30
CA ILE A 356 -5.63 -34.02 11.99
C ILE A 356 -5.14 -33.08 10.87
N ILE A 357 -4.73 -33.67 9.74
CA ILE A 357 -4.43 -32.97 8.48
C ILE A 357 -5.40 -33.42 7.40
N LEU A 358 -6.15 -32.49 6.81
CA LEU A 358 -6.84 -32.73 5.54
C LEU A 358 -6.01 -32.17 4.40
N SER A 359 -5.66 -32.98 3.40
CA SER A 359 -4.84 -32.55 2.26
C SER A 359 -5.32 -33.19 0.97
N GLY A 360 -4.96 -32.55 -0.15
CA GLY A 360 -5.33 -32.96 -1.51
C GLY A 360 -4.20 -33.50 -2.37
N GLY A 361 -4.55 -33.95 -3.57
CA GLY A 361 -3.62 -34.39 -4.60
C GLY A 361 -2.88 -33.23 -5.29
N THR A 362 -2.18 -33.55 -6.38
CA THR A 362 -1.27 -32.61 -7.07
C THR A 362 -1.90 -31.86 -8.25
N ASN A 363 -3.16 -32.15 -8.61
CA ASN A 363 -3.83 -31.51 -9.74
C ASN A 363 -4.97 -30.59 -9.26
N ALA A 364 -5.41 -29.68 -10.12
CA ALA A 364 -6.46 -28.71 -9.82
C ALA A 364 -7.88 -29.23 -10.14
N ASN A 365 -8.09 -30.54 -10.33
CA ASN A 365 -9.43 -31.04 -10.63
C ASN A 365 -10.28 -31.15 -9.34
N PRO A 366 -11.54 -30.68 -9.32
CA PRO A 366 -12.45 -30.88 -8.21
C PRO A 366 -12.58 -32.37 -7.83
N SER A 367 -12.40 -32.70 -6.55
CA SER A 367 -12.73 -34.02 -6.00
C SER A 367 -12.92 -33.97 -4.49
N LYS A 368 -13.57 -34.99 -3.91
CA LYS A 368 -13.78 -35.13 -2.45
C LYS A 368 -12.50 -35.36 -1.63
N SER A 369 -11.35 -35.52 -2.28
CA SER A 369 -10.05 -35.74 -1.61
C SER A 369 -8.98 -34.82 -2.18
N ASN A 370 -9.37 -33.66 -2.71
CA ASN A 370 -8.43 -32.74 -3.32
C ASN A 370 -8.66 -31.30 -2.83
N ILE A 371 -7.91 -30.93 -1.79
CA ILE A 371 -7.77 -29.56 -1.30
C ILE A 371 -6.54 -28.94 -1.97
N ARG A 372 -6.74 -27.84 -2.70
CA ARG A 372 -5.69 -27.09 -3.39
C ARG A 372 -5.83 -25.62 -3.06
N TRP A 373 -4.75 -25.06 -2.51
CA TRP A 373 -4.65 -23.65 -2.12
C TRP A 373 -5.90 -23.19 -1.36
N PRO A 374 -6.23 -23.75 -0.17
CA PRO A 374 -7.49 -23.46 0.50
C PRO A 374 -7.50 -22.06 1.14
N TRP A 375 -8.52 -21.25 0.85
CA TRP A 375 -8.67 -19.90 1.43
C TRP A 375 -9.77 -19.79 2.49
N GLY A 376 -10.63 -20.81 2.62
CA GLY A 376 -11.81 -20.76 3.47
C GLY A 376 -12.07 -22.09 4.16
N VAL A 377 -12.39 -22.03 5.45
CA VAL A 377 -12.80 -23.17 6.27
C VAL A 377 -13.92 -22.73 7.21
N TRP A 378 -14.88 -23.61 7.46
CA TRP A 378 -15.96 -23.40 8.43
C TRP A 378 -16.30 -24.70 9.17
N THR A 379 -16.69 -24.62 10.43
CA THR A 379 -17.23 -25.73 11.22
C THR A 379 -18.27 -25.27 12.24
N ASP A 380 -19.29 -26.09 12.47
CA ASP A 380 -20.23 -26.01 13.62
C ASP A 380 -19.94 -27.09 14.67
N GLY A 381 -18.80 -27.76 14.56
CA GLY A 381 -18.43 -28.91 15.39
C GLY A 381 -19.06 -30.25 14.96
N THR A 382 -20.11 -30.25 14.15
CA THR A 382 -20.62 -31.48 13.55
C THR A 382 -20.08 -31.66 12.14
N ARG A 383 -19.99 -30.59 11.37
CA ARG A 383 -19.62 -30.55 9.96
C ARG A 383 -18.38 -29.70 9.76
N VAL A 384 -17.71 -29.91 8.64
CA VAL A 384 -16.61 -29.06 8.17
C VAL A 384 -16.85 -28.74 6.70
N ALA A 385 -16.70 -27.48 6.30
CA ALA A 385 -16.69 -27.06 4.90
C ALA A 385 -15.36 -26.38 4.57
N VAL A 386 -14.79 -26.69 3.40
CA VAL A 386 -13.49 -26.17 2.95
C VAL A 386 -13.58 -25.71 1.51
N ALA A 387 -13.11 -24.49 1.25
CA ALA A 387 -12.91 -24.00 -0.11
C ALA A 387 -11.58 -24.56 -0.65
N SER A 388 -11.64 -25.26 -1.78
CA SER A 388 -10.46 -25.65 -2.56
C SER A 388 -10.33 -24.69 -3.73
N THR A 389 -9.66 -23.55 -3.49
CA THR A 389 -9.67 -22.36 -4.35
C THR A 389 -9.13 -22.62 -5.75
N GLU A 390 -7.97 -23.25 -5.88
CA GLU A 390 -7.42 -23.59 -7.21
C GLU A 390 -8.27 -24.63 -7.96
N SER A 391 -9.06 -25.43 -7.23
CA SER A 391 -9.90 -26.46 -7.82
C SER A 391 -11.30 -25.99 -8.18
N GLY A 392 -11.67 -24.73 -7.90
CA GLY A 392 -13.03 -24.23 -8.15
C GLY A 392 -14.13 -25.06 -7.45
N SER A 393 -13.92 -25.42 -6.17
CA SER A 393 -14.86 -26.27 -5.46
C SER A 393 -14.90 -26.07 -3.95
N VAL A 394 -16.01 -26.48 -3.33
CA VAL A 394 -16.18 -26.56 -1.87
C VAL A 394 -16.41 -28.03 -1.49
N LEU A 395 -15.62 -28.50 -0.52
CA LEU A 395 -15.68 -29.85 0.04
C LEU A 395 -16.39 -29.79 1.40
N ILE A 396 -17.31 -30.73 1.66
CA ILE A 396 -18.08 -30.77 2.90
C ILE A 396 -18.01 -32.14 3.54
N TRP A 397 -17.65 -32.18 4.82
CA TRP A 397 -17.76 -33.34 5.70
C TRP A 397 -19.03 -33.18 6.54
N ASN A 398 -19.93 -34.17 6.45
CA ASN A 398 -21.18 -34.22 7.23
C ASN A 398 -20.95 -34.62 8.69
N SER A 399 -19.77 -35.16 8.99
CA SER A 399 -19.30 -35.47 10.32
C SER A 399 -17.88 -34.95 10.50
N PHE A 400 -17.55 -34.46 11.69
CA PHE A 400 -16.25 -33.86 11.94
C PHE A 400 -15.13 -34.89 11.66
N PRO A 401 -14.07 -34.54 10.92
CA PRO A 401 -13.01 -35.47 10.57
C PRO A 401 -12.39 -36.16 11.78
N THR A 402 -12.00 -37.43 11.63
CA THR A 402 -11.44 -38.25 12.72
C THR A 402 -10.06 -38.84 12.42
N TYR A 403 -9.55 -38.66 11.20
CA TYR A 403 -8.22 -39.11 10.79
C TYR A 403 -7.69 -38.27 9.62
N ASP A 404 -6.38 -38.28 9.44
CA ASP A 404 -5.69 -37.58 8.35
C ASP A 404 -6.23 -37.99 6.97
N GLY A 405 -6.48 -37.01 6.10
CA GLY A 405 -6.87 -37.24 4.71
C GLY A 405 -8.26 -37.86 4.52
N GLN A 406 -9.13 -37.82 5.54
CA GLN A 406 -10.51 -38.27 5.42
C GLN A 406 -11.20 -37.57 4.23
N PRO A 407 -11.74 -38.31 3.25
CA PRO A 407 -12.48 -37.72 2.14
C PRO A 407 -13.74 -36.98 2.61
N ALA A 408 -14.08 -35.90 1.91
CA ALA A 408 -15.33 -35.19 2.10
C ALA A 408 -16.52 -36.07 1.70
N ASP A 409 -17.68 -35.79 2.29
CA ASP A 409 -18.94 -36.46 1.98
C ASP A 409 -19.62 -35.82 0.77
N LEU A 410 -19.52 -34.50 0.61
CA LEU A 410 -20.11 -33.75 -0.51
C LEU A 410 -19.05 -32.91 -1.24
N LEU A 411 -19.30 -32.66 -2.52
CA LEU A 411 -18.54 -31.74 -3.37
C LEU A 411 -19.50 -30.78 -4.09
N LEU A 412 -19.20 -29.49 -4.02
CA LEU A 412 -19.93 -28.43 -4.72
C LEU A 412 -18.99 -27.70 -5.68
N THR A 413 -19.43 -27.51 -6.92
CA THR A 413 -18.78 -26.62 -7.90
C THR A 413 -19.70 -25.45 -8.28
N GLY A 414 -20.79 -25.24 -7.53
CA GLY A 414 -21.82 -24.23 -7.82
C GLY A 414 -22.35 -24.34 -9.23
N SER A 415 -22.79 -25.54 -9.64
CA SER A 415 -23.20 -25.84 -11.03
C SER A 415 -22.11 -25.65 -12.09
N GLY A 416 -20.83 -25.60 -11.66
CA GLY A 416 -19.68 -25.32 -12.51
C GLY A 416 -19.31 -23.83 -12.60
N HIS A 417 -19.97 -22.97 -11.80
CA HIS A 417 -19.76 -21.53 -11.81
C HIS A 417 -18.78 -21.04 -10.74
N ILE A 418 -18.44 -21.86 -9.75
CA ILE A 418 -17.38 -21.55 -8.79
C ILE A 418 -16.04 -21.55 -9.53
N GLY A 419 -15.28 -20.47 -9.41
CA GLY A 419 -13.98 -20.30 -10.07
C GLY A 419 -12.84 -20.37 -9.06
N THR A 420 -12.67 -19.33 -8.24
CA THR A 420 -11.68 -19.29 -7.16
C THR A 420 -12.36 -18.95 -5.83
N PRO A 421 -13.04 -19.93 -5.20
CA PRO A 421 -13.78 -19.70 -3.96
C PRO A 421 -12.79 -19.32 -2.86
N ARG A 422 -13.02 -18.19 -2.21
CA ARG A 422 -12.14 -17.66 -1.17
C ARG A 422 -12.67 -18.02 0.21
N GLN A 423 -13.85 -17.55 0.57
CA GLN A 423 -14.31 -17.58 1.97
C GLN A 423 -15.62 -18.38 2.13
N ILE A 424 -15.84 -18.91 3.32
CA ILE A 424 -17.04 -19.65 3.70
C ILE A 424 -17.64 -19.01 4.95
N THR A 425 -18.93 -18.68 4.89
CA THR A 425 -19.72 -18.16 6.01
C THR A 425 -20.98 -18.99 6.16
N SER A 426 -21.36 -19.35 7.38
CA SER A 426 -22.50 -20.21 7.67
C SER A 426 -22.92 -20.12 9.13
N ASP A 427 -24.22 -20.15 9.38
CA ASP A 427 -24.88 -20.30 10.69
C ASP A 427 -25.18 -21.79 11.02
N GLY A 428 -24.72 -22.71 10.17
CA GLY A 428 -25.06 -24.13 10.20
C GLY A 428 -26.35 -24.49 9.48
N ASN A 429 -27.25 -23.54 9.22
CA ASN A 429 -28.46 -23.80 8.44
C ASN A 429 -28.32 -23.38 6.98
N SER A 430 -27.44 -22.44 6.67
CA SER A 430 -27.16 -21.88 5.34
C SER A 430 -25.68 -22.08 4.96
N LEU A 431 -25.32 -21.88 3.70
CA LEU A 431 -23.92 -21.85 3.25
C LEU A 431 -23.73 -20.67 2.31
N ILE A 432 -22.73 -19.84 2.59
CA ILE A 432 -22.38 -18.68 1.76
C ILE A 432 -20.91 -18.80 1.35
N VAL A 433 -20.62 -18.60 0.07
CA VAL A 433 -19.28 -18.75 -0.51
C VAL A 433 -18.93 -17.54 -1.35
N GLY A 434 -17.97 -16.74 -0.87
CA GLY A 434 -17.39 -15.66 -1.66
C GLY A 434 -16.38 -16.19 -2.68
N ASP A 435 -16.43 -15.71 -3.92
CA ASP A 435 -15.59 -16.15 -5.02
C ASP A 435 -15.07 -14.97 -5.87
N HIS A 436 -13.75 -14.92 -6.07
CA HIS A 436 -13.07 -13.86 -6.82
C HIS A 436 -13.24 -13.99 -8.36
N ASN A 437 -13.45 -15.20 -8.86
CA ASN A 437 -13.48 -15.49 -10.30
C ASN A 437 -14.70 -16.34 -10.69
N ALA A 438 -15.87 -16.02 -10.13
CA ALA A 438 -17.10 -16.75 -10.44
C ALA A 438 -17.50 -16.54 -11.91
N THR A 439 -18.22 -17.52 -12.46
CA THR A 439 -18.74 -17.43 -13.84
C THR A 439 -20.26 -17.43 -13.92
N ALA A 440 -20.95 -17.19 -12.79
CA ALA A 440 -22.40 -17.30 -12.70
C ALA A 440 -23.15 -16.27 -13.56
N GLY A 441 -22.59 -15.08 -13.79
CA GLY A 441 -23.14 -14.05 -14.69
C GLY A 441 -22.80 -14.21 -16.17
N GLY A 442 -22.14 -15.30 -16.57
CA GLY A 442 -21.78 -15.58 -17.98
C GLY A 442 -20.41 -15.06 -18.43
N GLY A 443 -19.64 -14.46 -17.52
CA GLY A 443 -18.24 -14.08 -17.69
C GLY A 443 -17.50 -14.20 -16.35
N ASN A 444 -16.17 -14.00 -16.34
CA ASN A 444 -15.40 -14.00 -15.10
C ASN A 444 -15.69 -12.72 -14.30
N GLU A 445 -16.29 -12.86 -13.12
CA GLU A 445 -16.57 -11.76 -12.21
C GLU A 445 -16.56 -12.23 -10.75
N ALA A 446 -16.18 -11.34 -9.83
CA ALA A 446 -16.31 -11.68 -8.42
C ALA A 446 -17.76 -11.56 -7.94
N GLY A 447 -18.09 -12.36 -6.94
CA GLY A 447 -19.38 -12.32 -6.26
C GLY A 447 -19.51 -13.42 -5.21
N THR A 448 -20.74 -13.66 -4.79
CA THR A 448 -21.02 -14.53 -3.64
C THR A 448 -22.18 -15.47 -3.96
N PHE A 449 -21.94 -16.77 -3.75
CA PHE A 449 -22.95 -17.82 -3.89
C PHE A 449 -23.68 -18.04 -2.56
N PHE A 450 -25.01 -18.14 -2.62
CA PHE A 450 -25.85 -18.39 -1.44
C PHE A 450 -26.61 -19.70 -1.60
N TRP A 451 -26.52 -20.55 -0.58
CA TRP A 451 -27.45 -21.62 -0.30
C TRP A 451 -28.20 -21.26 0.98
N THR A 452 -29.51 -20.98 0.88
CA THR A 452 -30.34 -20.65 2.05
C THR A 452 -30.64 -21.88 2.92
N SER A 453 -30.27 -23.07 2.43
CA SER A 453 -30.19 -24.30 3.21
C SER A 453 -28.84 -25.00 3.05
N PHE A 454 -28.28 -25.53 4.13
CA PHE A 454 -26.98 -26.15 4.13
C PHE A 454 -27.00 -27.38 3.21
N PRO A 455 -26.06 -27.50 2.25
CA PRO A 455 -26.10 -28.56 1.27
C PRO A 455 -26.10 -29.97 1.86
N THR A 456 -26.95 -30.85 1.32
CA THR A 456 -27.11 -32.25 1.79
C THR A 456 -26.78 -33.30 0.73
N THR A 457 -26.57 -32.86 -0.51
CA THR A 457 -26.25 -33.73 -1.66
C THR A 457 -25.12 -33.13 -2.50
N ASP A 458 -24.41 -33.98 -3.24
CA ASP A 458 -23.40 -33.52 -4.19
C ASP A 458 -24.02 -32.58 -5.23
N GLN A 459 -23.28 -31.54 -5.58
CA GLN A 459 -23.66 -30.58 -6.61
C GLN A 459 -25.04 -29.96 -6.41
N GLN A 460 -25.49 -29.83 -5.16
CA GLN A 460 -26.70 -29.10 -4.84
C GLN A 460 -26.58 -27.67 -5.43
N PRO A 461 -27.53 -27.25 -6.29
CA PRO A 461 -27.51 -25.90 -6.85
C PRO A 461 -27.55 -24.86 -5.74
N TYR A 462 -26.85 -23.74 -5.94
CA TYR A 462 -27.03 -22.55 -5.12
C TYR A 462 -28.40 -21.92 -5.43
N ASP A 463 -28.96 -21.22 -4.45
CA ASP A 463 -30.29 -20.61 -4.56
C ASP A 463 -30.21 -19.28 -5.33
N PHE A 464 -29.17 -18.48 -5.07
CA PHE A 464 -28.88 -17.28 -5.86
C PHE A 464 -27.39 -16.88 -5.79
N PHE A 465 -26.99 -16.01 -6.71
CA PHE A 465 -25.65 -15.42 -6.78
C PHE A 465 -25.77 -13.90 -6.72
N MET A 466 -24.91 -13.27 -5.94
CA MET A 466 -24.92 -11.83 -5.70
C MET A 466 -23.53 -11.25 -6.03
N VAL A 467 -23.48 -10.34 -7.00
CA VAL A 467 -22.25 -9.62 -7.35
C VAL A 467 -21.99 -8.48 -6.38
N ASP A 468 -23.02 -7.69 -6.08
CA ASP A 468 -22.92 -6.53 -5.19
C ASP A 468 -24.21 -6.37 -4.37
N PRO A 469 -24.13 -6.26 -3.03
CA PRO A 469 -25.28 -6.07 -2.15
C PRO A 469 -26.13 -4.83 -2.45
N LEU A 470 -25.55 -3.79 -3.04
CA LEU A 470 -26.20 -2.53 -3.40
C LEU A 470 -26.63 -2.49 -4.88
N GLY A 471 -26.15 -3.45 -5.68
CA GLY A 471 -26.56 -3.66 -7.08
C GLY A 471 -26.02 -2.62 -8.05
N GLU A 472 -25.14 -1.75 -7.57
CA GLU A 472 -24.22 -0.95 -8.38
C GLU A 472 -22.92 -1.75 -8.46
N LYS A 473 -22.37 -1.94 -9.65
CA LYS A 473 -21.11 -2.69 -9.78
C LYS A 473 -19.95 -1.80 -9.32
N GLN A 474 -19.63 -1.82 -8.03
CA GLN A 474 -18.54 -1.03 -7.45
C GLN A 474 -17.14 -1.70 -7.56
N THR A 475 -17.00 -2.66 -8.48
CA THR A 475 -15.80 -3.46 -8.81
C THR A 475 -15.45 -4.62 -7.85
N ALA A 476 -16.48 -5.44 -7.59
CA ALA A 476 -16.44 -6.89 -7.37
C ALA A 476 -16.19 -7.42 -5.93
N PRO A 477 -17.14 -7.25 -4.98
CA PRO A 477 -17.02 -7.87 -3.67
C PRO A 477 -17.42 -9.34 -3.69
N TRP A 478 -16.45 -10.24 -3.47
CA TRP A 478 -16.78 -11.50 -2.81
C TRP A 478 -16.91 -11.23 -1.32
N LEU A 479 -18.01 -11.68 -0.73
CA LEU A 479 -18.34 -11.37 0.64
C LEU A 479 -17.82 -12.43 1.60
N ARG A 480 -17.43 -11.97 2.79
CA ARG A 480 -17.13 -12.82 3.94
C ARG A 480 -17.76 -12.23 5.18
N GLY A 481 -18.38 -13.06 5.99
CA GLY A 481 -19.09 -12.60 7.16
C GLY A 481 -19.06 -13.50 8.36
N ASP A 482 -19.88 -13.10 9.32
CA ASP A 482 -20.22 -13.81 10.53
C ASP A 482 -21.69 -13.54 10.87
N PHE A 483 -22.28 -14.41 11.70
CA PHE A 483 -23.63 -14.24 12.22
C PHE A 483 -23.59 -13.76 13.66
N THR A 484 -24.55 -12.93 14.03
CA THR A 484 -24.76 -12.53 15.42
C THR A 484 -25.59 -13.58 16.16
N ASP A 485 -25.58 -13.53 17.50
CA ASP A 485 -26.46 -14.36 18.33
C ASP A 485 -27.96 -14.12 18.08
N ASP A 486 -28.32 -12.98 17.47
CA ASP A 486 -29.68 -12.61 17.07
C ASP A 486 -29.95 -12.82 15.57
N ASP A 487 -29.20 -13.72 14.92
CA ASP A 487 -29.36 -14.18 13.54
C ASP A 487 -29.14 -13.12 12.43
N ARG A 488 -28.57 -11.96 12.77
CA ARG A 488 -28.18 -10.95 11.78
C ARG A 488 -26.93 -11.39 11.04
N LEU A 489 -26.87 -11.10 9.76
CA LEU A 489 -25.73 -11.41 8.90
C LEU A 489 -24.88 -10.15 8.70
N LEU A 490 -23.63 -10.18 9.16
CA LEU A 490 -22.64 -9.15 8.87
C LEU A 490 -21.68 -9.66 7.81
N MET A 491 -21.51 -8.94 6.71
CA MET A 491 -20.60 -9.32 5.63
C MET A 491 -19.72 -8.16 5.21
N MET A 492 -18.43 -8.43 5.09
CA MET A 492 -17.43 -7.55 4.52
C MET A 492 -17.27 -7.83 3.02
N GLY A 493 -17.48 -6.79 2.22
CA GLY A 493 -16.87 -6.60 0.90
C GLY A 493 -16.02 -5.33 0.96
N ASN A 494 -16.06 -4.50 -0.08
CA ASN A 494 -15.49 -3.13 -0.03
C ASN A 494 -15.99 -2.33 1.19
N THR A 495 -17.17 -2.69 1.68
CA THR A 495 -17.86 -2.05 2.78
C THR A 495 -18.43 -3.10 3.73
N LEU A 496 -18.73 -2.69 4.96
CA LEU A 496 -19.46 -3.53 5.91
C LEU A 496 -20.96 -3.46 5.60
N HIS A 497 -21.57 -4.61 5.33
CA HIS A 497 -23.00 -4.78 5.12
C HIS A 497 -23.63 -5.56 6.28
N ILE A 498 -24.83 -5.16 6.70
CA ILE A 498 -25.59 -5.82 7.76
C ILE A 498 -27.00 -6.10 7.22
N TRP A 499 -27.43 -7.35 7.27
CA TRP A 499 -28.83 -7.74 7.07
C TRP A 499 -29.45 -8.16 8.40
N ASP A 500 -30.71 -7.78 8.59
CA ASP A 500 -31.47 -8.17 9.79
C ASP A 500 -31.81 -9.67 9.80
N ASP A 501 -31.88 -10.28 8.61
CA ASP A 501 -32.14 -11.71 8.38
C ASP A 501 -31.27 -12.20 7.20
N LEU A 502 -31.11 -13.52 7.04
CA LEU A 502 -30.46 -14.10 5.87
C LEU A 502 -31.19 -13.65 4.57
N PRO A 503 -30.48 -13.09 3.57
CA PRO A 503 -31.11 -12.74 2.30
C PRO A 503 -31.61 -14.01 1.58
N GLU A 504 -32.81 -13.94 1.03
CA GLU A 504 -33.48 -15.01 0.28
C GLU A 504 -33.36 -14.81 -1.24
N SER A 505 -32.92 -13.62 -1.66
CA SER A 505 -32.65 -13.29 -3.05
C SER A 505 -31.54 -12.26 -3.21
N ALA A 506 -30.95 -12.20 -4.42
CA ALA A 506 -29.96 -11.17 -4.77
C ALA A 506 -30.53 -9.72 -4.76
N ALA A 507 -31.86 -9.56 -4.67
CA ALA A 507 -32.51 -8.26 -4.57
C ALA A 507 -32.66 -7.77 -3.12
N ASP A 508 -32.42 -8.65 -2.13
CA ASP A 508 -32.61 -8.33 -0.72
C ASP A 508 -31.44 -7.48 -0.24
N ARG A 509 -31.74 -6.21 0.04
CA ARG A 509 -30.73 -5.22 0.42
C ARG A 509 -30.38 -5.31 1.90
N PRO A 510 -29.11 -5.01 2.27
CA PRO A 510 -28.73 -4.82 3.66
C PRO A 510 -29.61 -3.76 4.34
N SER A 511 -29.91 -3.95 5.63
CA SER A 511 -30.55 -2.92 6.47
C SER A 511 -29.59 -1.76 6.76
N LEU A 512 -28.28 -2.05 6.78
CA LEU A 512 -27.22 -1.06 6.93
C LEU A 512 -26.04 -1.40 6.03
N SER A 513 -25.42 -0.39 5.43
CA SER A 513 -24.14 -0.52 4.75
C SER A 513 -23.27 0.69 5.08
N ASN A 514 -22.08 0.45 5.64
CA ASN A 514 -21.10 1.50 5.86
C ASN A 514 -20.36 1.73 4.55
N LEU A 515 -20.86 2.65 3.71
CA LEU A 515 -20.35 2.90 2.36
C LEU A 515 -18.89 3.41 2.31
N GLY A 516 -18.21 3.50 3.45
CA GLY A 516 -16.83 3.94 3.53
C GLY A 516 -16.67 5.43 3.24
N GLN A 517 -15.44 5.80 2.88
CA GLN A 517 -15.04 7.18 2.65
C GLN A 517 -15.44 7.61 1.22
N GLY A 518 -16.67 8.10 1.07
CA GLY A 518 -17.11 8.97 -0.03
C GLY A 518 -17.79 10.23 0.52
N ASN A 519 -18.48 11.02 -0.31
CA ASN A 519 -19.23 12.23 0.11
C ASN A 519 -20.33 11.98 1.16
N VAL A 520 -20.62 10.71 1.49
CA VAL A 520 -21.71 10.27 2.37
C VAL A 520 -21.25 10.02 3.82
N GLY A 521 -19.93 9.92 4.07
CA GLY A 521 -19.33 9.59 5.37
C GLY A 521 -19.30 8.09 5.70
N GLY A 522 -18.32 7.63 6.49
CA GLY A 522 -18.08 6.22 6.82
C GLY A 522 -16.66 5.98 7.35
N TYR A 523 -16.32 4.72 7.68
CA TYR A 523 -14.93 4.31 7.97
C TYR A 523 -14.39 3.53 6.77
N ASP A 524 -13.20 3.89 6.26
CA ASP A 524 -12.56 3.14 5.17
C ASP A 524 -11.77 1.98 5.77
N PHE A 525 -12.29 0.79 5.54
CA PHE A 525 -11.66 -0.45 5.99
C PHE A 525 -10.44 -0.82 5.14
N ARG A 526 -10.15 -0.05 4.08
CA ARG A 526 -9.15 -0.34 3.05
C ARG A 526 -9.29 -1.78 2.64
N TRP A 527 -10.40 -2.10 1.98
CA TRP A 527 -10.72 -3.50 1.68
C TRP A 527 -9.63 -4.15 0.81
N GLY A 528 -9.52 -5.47 0.94
CA GLY A 528 -8.74 -6.32 0.04
C GLY A 528 -8.96 -7.80 0.35
N ASP A 529 -8.08 -8.65 -0.21
CA ASP A 529 -8.10 -10.12 -0.07
C ASP A 529 -8.19 -10.63 1.38
N TYR A 530 -7.78 -9.81 2.35
CA TYR A 530 -7.59 -10.18 3.76
C TYR A 530 -8.66 -9.65 4.72
N SER A 531 -9.60 -8.84 4.26
CA SER A 531 -10.62 -8.25 5.13
C SER A 531 -11.66 -9.27 5.59
N THR A 532 -11.92 -9.31 6.88
CA THR A 532 -12.79 -10.30 7.53
C THR A 532 -13.52 -9.69 8.70
N VAL A 533 -14.63 -10.28 9.11
CA VAL A 533 -15.39 -9.86 10.28
C VAL A 533 -15.67 -11.04 11.20
N ALA A 534 -15.70 -10.78 12.51
CA ALA A 534 -16.23 -11.70 13.52
C ALA A 534 -17.02 -10.92 14.59
N VAL A 535 -18.04 -11.53 15.15
CA VAL A 535 -18.90 -10.93 16.18
C VAL A 535 -18.76 -11.69 17.50
N VAL A 536 -18.38 -10.97 18.57
CA VAL A 536 -18.26 -11.54 19.91
C VAL A 536 -19.28 -10.88 20.84
N GLY A 537 -20.41 -11.57 21.05
CA GLY A 537 -21.56 -11.00 21.73
C GLY A 537 -22.11 -9.79 20.95
N GLY A 538 -21.95 -8.59 21.50
CA GLY A 538 -22.35 -7.34 20.83
C GLY A 538 -21.24 -6.66 20.02
N ARG A 539 -19.98 -7.12 20.12
CA ARG A 539 -18.80 -6.42 19.61
C ARG A 539 -18.39 -6.95 18.24
N VAL A 540 -18.02 -6.08 17.32
CA VAL A 540 -17.63 -6.43 15.93
C VAL A 540 -16.15 -6.17 15.72
N TYR A 541 -15.43 -7.17 15.23
CA TYR A 541 -14.00 -7.11 14.94
C TYR A 541 -13.80 -7.23 13.43
N ILE A 542 -12.97 -6.37 12.85
CA ILE A 542 -12.74 -6.34 11.41
C ILE A 542 -11.24 -6.22 11.10
N THR A 543 -10.70 -7.13 10.30
CA THR A 543 -9.34 -6.98 9.74
C THR A 543 -9.36 -6.06 8.52
N THR A 544 -8.34 -5.21 8.41
CA THR A 544 -8.17 -4.24 7.31
C THR A 544 -6.97 -4.61 6.43
N ASN A 545 -6.92 -4.13 5.18
CA ASN A 545 -5.71 -4.28 4.37
C ASN A 545 -4.56 -3.40 4.89
N GLY A 546 -4.85 -2.39 5.72
CA GLY A 546 -3.86 -1.58 6.43
C GLY A 546 -3.08 -2.31 7.54
N SER A 547 -3.18 -3.64 7.60
CA SER A 547 -2.58 -4.51 8.62
C SER A 547 -3.03 -4.20 10.04
N THR A 548 -4.31 -3.86 10.21
CA THR A 548 -4.91 -3.57 11.53
C THR A 548 -6.15 -4.43 11.82
N LEU A 549 -6.53 -4.47 13.10
CA LEU A 549 -7.80 -5.02 13.58
C LEU A 549 -8.60 -3.89 14.23
N VAL A 550 -9.65 -3.44 13.56
CA VAL A 550 -10.54 -2.38 14.07
C VAL A 550 -11.74 -3.00 14.77
N VAL A 551 -12.23 -2.34 15.82
CA VAL A 551 -13.24 -2.92 16.72
C VAL A 551 -14.35 -1.91 17.00
N TYR A 552 -15.59 -2.37 16.87
CA TYR A 552 -16.78 -1.66 17.34
C TYR A 552 -17.29 -2.32 18.61
N ASP A 553 -17.45 -1.56 19.68
CA ASP A 553 -17.97 -2.00 20.99
C ASP A 553 -19.42 -2.52 20.91
N SER A 554 -20.15 -2.14 19.87
CA SER A 554 -21.50 -2.58 19.55
C SER A 554 -21.67 -2.78 18.04
N ILE A 555 -22.56 -3.67 17.62
CA ILE A 555 -22.96 -3.79 16.21
C ILE A 555 -23.37 -2.40 15.67
N PRO A 556 -22.75 -1.92 14.58
CA PRO A 556 -22.98 -0.58 14.08
C PRO A 556 -24.45 -0.28 13.84
N THR A 557 -24.88 0.92 14.25
CA THR A 557 -26.27 1.38 14.11
C THR A 557 -26.44 2.54 13.13
N SER A 558 -25.32 3.07 12.62
CA SER A 558 -25.26 4.08 11.56
C SER A 558 -24.17 3.71 10.57
N ALA A 559 -24.40 4.01 9.28
CA ALA A 559 -23.42 3.84 8.21
C ALA A 559 -22.14 4.67 8.43
N THR A 560 -22.21 5.73 9.24
CA THR A 560 -21.10 6.64 9.53
C THR A 560 -20.42 6.39 10.87
N GLN A 561 -20.82 5.35 11.61
CA GLN A 561 -20.22 5.04 12.90
C GLN A 561 -18.75 4.64 12.69
N ALA A 562 -17.84 5.33 13.38
CA ALA A 562 -16.43 4.96 13.43
C ALA A 562 -16.22 3.78 14.40
N PRO A 563 -15.20 2.93 14.18
CA PRO A 563 -14.79 1.95 15.18
C PRO A 563 -14.34 2.65 16.47
N ASP A 564 -14.44 1.95 17.59
CA ASP A 564 -14.15 2.48 18.93
C ASP A 564 -12.65 2.40 19.28
N PHE A 565 -11.93 1.40 18.77
CA PHE A 565 -10.48 1.28 18.93
C PHE A 565 -9.86 0.35 17.87
N VAL A 566 -8.52 0.34 17.82
CA VAL A 566 -7.72 -0.47 16.90
C VAL A 566 -6.64 -1.26 17.65
N LEU A 567 -6.29 -2.43 17.13
CA LEU A 567 -5.06 -3.14 17.43
C LEU A 567 -4.14 -3.16 16.19
N GLY A 568 -2.83 -3.09 16.45
CA GLY A 568 -1.79 -3.18 15.43
C GLY A 568 -1.41 -1.85 14.75
N ALA A 569 -1.99 -0.74 15.20
CA ALA A 569 -1.59 0.62 14.83
C ALA A 569 -1.72 1.55 16.04
N THR A 570 -1.08 2.72 15.97
CA THR A 570 -1.11 3.73 17.05
C THR A 570 -2.45 4.45 17.17
N ASP A 571 -3.22 4.55 16.08
CA ASP A 571 -4.53 5.19 16.03
C ASP A 571 -5.41 4.56 14.92
N LEU A 572 -6.73 4.74 15.01
CA LEU A 572 -7.73 4.23 14.07
C LEU A 572 -7.45 4.59 12.59
N TYR A 573 -6.85 5.75 12.32
CA TYR A 573 -6.65 6.22 10.94
C TYR A 573 -5.26 5.89 10.40
N VAL A 574 -4.36 5.39 11.25
CA VAL A 574 -3.00 5.00 10.85
C VAL A 574 -3.03 3.67 10.11
N ASP A 575 -2.37 3.64 8.95
CA ASP A 575 -2.06 2.40 8.25
C ASP A 575 -0.74 1.85 8.78
N ALA A 576 -0.77 0.66 9.36
CA ALA A 576 0.41 0.05 9.96
C ALA A 576 1.46 -0.29 8.90
N ASN A 577 1.08 -0.52 7.63
CA ASN A 577 2.05 -0.74 6.56
C ASN A 577 2.85 0.53 6.28
N ILE A 578 2.17 1.69 6.25
CA ILE A 578 2.80 3.00 6.02
C ILE A 578 3.75 3.33 7.17
N GLU A 579 3.27 3.22 8.42
CA GLU A 579 4.05 3.50 9.63
C GLU A 579 5.34 2.66 9.68
N ASN A 580 5.29 1.44 9.15
CA ASN A 580 6.37 0.48 9.22
C ASN A 580 7.16 0.29 7.91
N PHE A 581 6.95 1.17 6.92
CA PHE A 581 7.58 1.12 5.59
C PHE A 581 7.44 -0.25 4.90
N VAL A 582 6.31 -0.92 5.10
CA VAL A 582 5.94 -2.12 4.36
C VAL A 582 5.40 -1.68 3.00
N MET A 583 6.09 -2.13 1.96
CA MET A 583 5.84 -1.81 0.57
C MET A 583 5.02 -2.90 -0.10
N SER A 584 4.15 -2.51 -1.02
CA SER A 584 3.47 -3.41 -1.95
C SER A 584 4.24 -3.41 -3.28
N ASN A 585 4.63 -4.59 -3.79
CA ASN A 585 5.29 -4.73 -5.09
C ASN A 585 6.55 -3.83 -5.29
N PRO A 586 7.52 -3.78 -4.37
CA PRO A 586 8.69 -2.93 -4.53
C PRO A 586 9.46 -3.25 -5.82
N VAL A 587 9.77 -2.22 -6.61
CA VAL A 587 10.66 -2.30 -7.78
C VAL A 587 11.95 -1.56 -7.44
N PRO A 588 13.07 -2.26 -7.17
CA PRO A 588 14.30 -1.59 -6.76
C PRO A 588 15.16 -1.14 -7.95
N VAL A 589 15.88 -0.04 -7.77
CA VAL A 589 17.04 0.33 -8.60
C VAL A 589 18.15 0.93 -7.74
N SER A 590 19.40 0.55 -8.01
CA SER A 590 20.57 1.06 -7.29
C SER A 590 21.70 1.46 -8.24
N ASN A 591 22.46 2.48 -7.85
CA ASN A 591 23.68 2.92 -8.52
C ASN A 591 24.95 2.48 -7.77
N GLY A 592 24.83 1.61 -6.75
CA GLY A 592 25.94 1.13 -5.93
C GLY A 592 26.32 2.04 -4.76
N THR A 593 25.68 3.21 -4.64
CA THR A 593 25.81 4.12 -3.49
C THR A 593 24.46 4.39 -2.83
N SER A 594 23.41 4.57 -3.61
CA SER A 594 22.04 4.88 -3.19
C SER A 594 21.07 3.80 -3.68
N LEU A 595 19.93 3.68 -3.02
CA LEU A 595 18.86 2.74 -3.37
C LEU A 595 17.54 3.49 -3.53
N PHE A 596 16.79 3.13 -4.54
CA PHE A 596 15.45 3.63 -4.81
C PHE A 596 14.51 2.44 -4.96
N ALA A 597 13.29 2.55 -4.44
CA ALA A 597 12.25 1.55 -4.65
C ALA A 597 10.91 2.22 -4.92
N SER A 598 10.29 1.96 -6.08
CA SER A 598 8.92 2.40 -6.35
C SER A 598 7.91 1.34 -5.94
N SER A 599 6.70 1.78 -5.60
CA SER A 599 5.55 0.92 -5.35
C SER A 599 4.33 1.49 -6.07
N ASP A 600 3.74 0.67 -6.95
CA ASP A 600 2.56 1.03 -7.73
C ASP A 600 1.31 1.11 -6.86
N PHE A 601 1.09 0.08 -6.03
CA PHE A 601 -0.06 -0.03 -5.14
C PHE A 601 -0.05 1.02 -4.04
N ASP A 602 1.13 1.37 -3.51
CA ASP A 602 1.23 2.38 -2.46
C ASP A 602 1.30 3.80 -3.03
N GLY A 603 1.52 3.96 -4.35
CA GLY A 603 1.65 5.27 -5.00
C GLY A 603 2.87 6.07 -4.52
N ARG A 604 4.02 5.41 -4.37
CA ARG A 604 5.20 5.97 -3.70
C ARG A 604 6.54 5.63 -4.35
N LEU A 605 7.53 6.46 -4.02
CA LEU A 605 8.95 6.20 -4.22
C LEU A 605 9.68 6.36 -2.88
N PHE A 606 10.39 5.31 -2.48
CA PHE A 606 11.22 5.26 -1.28
C PHE A 606 12.68 5.42 -1.68
N VAL A 607 13.42 6.29 -0.98
CA VAL A 607 14.80 6.64 -1.32
C VAL A 607 15.69 6.48 -0.10
N TRP A 608 16.77 5.73 -0.27
CA TRP A 608 17.90 5.67 0.66
C TRP A 608 19.11 6.34 0.01
N LYS A 609 19.60 7.41 0.64
CA LYS A 609 20.79 8.15 0.22
C LYS A 609 22.02 7.26 0.19
N ASN A 610 22.09 6.30 1.10
CA ASN A 610 23.14 5.29 1.19
C ASN A 610 22.55 3.88 1.13
N LEU A 611 23.32 2.88 0.66
CA LEU A 611 22.88 1.49 0.69
C LEU A 611 22.73 0.99 2.14
N PRO A 612 21.54 0.53 2.57
CA PRO A 612 21.36 0.00 3.93
C PRO A 612 22.11 -1.31 4.15
N ASP A 613 22.67 -1.51 5.35
CA ASP A 613 23.32 -2.76 5.79
C ASP A 613 22.62 -3.44 6.97
N GLU A 614 21.35 -3.11 7.19
CA GLU A 614 20.50 -3.79 8.16
C GLU A 614 19.08 -3.98 7.62
N SER A 615 18.40 -5.01 8.09
CA SER A 615 17.00 -5.26 7.76
C SER A 615 16.10 -4.19 8.38
N GLY A 616 14.98 -3.87 7.71
CA GLY A 616 14.01 -2.91 8.21
C GLY A 616 14.48 -1.45 8.25
N ALA A 617 15.62 -1.14 7.63
CA ALA A 617 16.11 0.23 7.53
C ALA A 617 15.08 1.13 6.81
N ALA A 618 14.64 2.18 7.49
CA ALA A 618 13.70 3.13 6.96
C ALA A 618 14.38 4.05 5.91
N PRO A 619 13.63 4.51 4.89
CA PRO A 619 14.14 5.41 3.85
C PRO A 619 14.45 6.81 4.40
N ASP A 620 15.35 7.53 3.74
CA ASP A 620 15.68 8.92 4.06
C ASP A 620 14.65 9.90 3.48
N VAL A 621 14.11 9.58 2.29
CA VAL A 621 13.11 10.40 1.59
C VAL A 621 12.00 9.50 1.07
N VAL A 622 10.75 9.94 1.20
CA VAL A 622 9.58 9.27 0.61
C VAL A 622 8.80 10.29 -0.19
N TYR A 623 8.62 10.01 -1.49
CA TYR A 623 7.73 10.74 -2.36
C TYR A 623 6.37 10.05 -2.38
N HIS A 624 5.31 10.84 -2.29
CA HIS A 624 3.92 10.38 -2.38
C HIS A 624 3.30 11.00 -3.62
N PHE A 625 2.69 10.16 -4.45
CA PHE A 625 2.09 10.56 -5.72
C PHE A 625 0.56 10.56 -5.66
N CYS A 626 0.03 10.74 -4.46
CA CYS A 626 -1.38 10.88 -4.19
C CYS A 626 -1.66 12.26 -3.59
N ARG A 627 -2.62 12.99 -4.18
CA ARG A 627 -3.11 14.25 -3.64
C ARG A 627 -4.33 14.02 -2.75
N TYR A 628 -4.30 14.64 -1.57
CA TYR A 628 -5.45 14.81 -0.68
C TYR A 628 -5.85 16.28 -0.60
N ASN A 629 -7.15 16.56 -0.66
CA ASN A 629 -7.66 17.93 -0.59
C ASN A 629 -7.54 18.60 0.80
N ASN A 630 -7.47 17.81 1.88
CA ASN A 630 -7.31 18.29 3.25
C ASN A 630 -6.90 17.13 4.18
N GLU A 631 -6.60 17.43 5.45
CA GLU A 631 -6.26 16.42 6.47
C GLU A 631 -7.35 15.38 6.66
N GLU A 632 -8.62 15.79 6.52
CA GLU A 632 -9.74 14.86 6.59
C GLU A 632 -9.66 13.87 5.43
N THR A 633 -9.58 14.27 4.16
CA THR A 633 -9.44 13.34 3.02
C THR A 633 -8.15 12.52 3.08
N ALA A 634 -7.07 13.04 3.66
CA ALA A 634 -5.82 12.32 3.90
C ALA A 634 -5.98 11.21 4.95
N SER A 635 -6.56 11.51 6.12
CA SER A 635 -6.87 10.50 7.16
C SER A 635 -7.79 9.39 6.62
N ARG A 636 -8.63 9.77 5.66
CA ARG A 636 -9.59 8.92 4.96
C ARG A 636 -9.01 8.22 3.72
N HIS A 637 -7.75 8.50 3.38
CA HIS A 637 -7.02 7.92 2.24
C HIS A 637 -7.73 8.10 0.88
N GLN A 638 -8.53 9.16 0.75
CA GLN A 638 -9.29 9.47 -0.46
C GLN A 638 -8.41 10.19 -1.49
N CYS A 639 -7.74 9.40 -2.32
CA CYS A 639 -6.86 9.91 -3.37
C CYS A 639 -7.66 10.54 -4.52
N GLU A 640 -7.34 11.78 -4.90
CA GLU A 640 -8.04 12.47 -6.01
C GLU A 640 -7.31 12.39 -7.36
N ASP A 641 -5.98 12.44 -7.36
CA ASP A 641 -5.13 12.23 -8.53
C ASP A 641 -3.93 11.38 -8.09
N GLY A 642 -4.04 10.07 -8.32
CA GLY A 642 -3.07 9.06 -7.86
C GLY A 642 -2.24 8.50 -9.01
N PHE A 643 -0.91 8.56 -8.89
CA PHE A 643 0.01 7.88 -9.80
C PHE A 643 0.60 6.63 -9.15
N GLY A 644 0.39 5.47 -9.77
CA GLY A 644 1.00 4.21 -9.38
C GLY A 644 2.23 3.94 -10.25
N PRO A 645 3.46 4.27 -9.78
CA PRO A 645 4.68 4.03 -10.54
C PRO A 645 4.96 2.52 -10.67
N TRP A 646 4.80 1.99 -11.87
CA TRP A 646 4.96 0.56 -12.17
C TRP A 646 6.42 0.14 -12.30
N ASP A 647 7.24 0.96 -12.94
CA ASP A 647 8.65 0.68 -13.20
C ASP A 647 9.52 1.92 -13.00
N ASN A 648 10.82 1.70 -12.79
CA ASN A 648 11.80 2.77 -12.59
C ASN A 648 13.17 2.45 -13.20
N THR A 649 13.96 3.49 -13.42
CA THR A 649 15.32 3.34 -13.94
C THR A 649 16.20 4.51 -13.51
N LEU A 650 17.52 4.28 -13.48
CA LEU A 650 18.51 5.35 -13.38
C LEU A 650 19.67 5.13 -14.35
N HIS A 651 20.30 6.21 -14.77
CA HIS A 651 21.58 6.19 -15.48
C HIS A 651 22.31 7.51 -15.24
N GLY A 652 23.58 7.44 -14.80
CA GLY A 652 24.29 8.62 -14.33
C GLY A 652 23.54 9.29 -13.19
N ASP A 653 23.28 10.60 -13.33
CA ASP A 653 22.55 11.39 -12.34
C ASP A 653 21.04 11.47 -12.63
N SER A 654 20.55 10.80 -13.67
CA SER A 654 19.14 10.86 -14.07
C SER A 654 18.35 9.65 -13.55
N PHE A 655 17.09 9.89 -13.21
CA PHE A 655 16.14 8.90 -12.69
C PHE A 655 14.77 9.07 -13.35
N ALA A 656 14.05 7.98 -13.59
CA ALA A 656 12.69 8.06 -14.15
C ALA A 656 11.74 7.02 -13.54
N LEU A 657 10.45 7.38 -13.51
CA LEU A 657 9.33 6.51 -13.14
C LEU A 657 8.31 6.48 -14.28
N ALA A 658 7.77 5.30 -14.56
CA ALA A 658 6.66 5.15 -15.50
C ALA A 658 5.57 4.25 -14.94
N GLY A 659 4.32 4.55 -15.26
CA GLY A 659 3.17 3.74 -14.89
C GLY A 659 1.86 4.31 -15.41
N ARG A 660 0.91 3.45 -15.79
CA ARG A 660 -0.38 3.87 -16.34
C ARG A 660 -0.18 4.80 -17.55
N THR A 661 -0.47 6.09 -17.43
CA THR A 661 -0.29 7.06 -18.52
C THR A 661 0.65 8.21 -18.14
N ARG A 662 1.51 8.03 -17.12
CA ARG A 662 2.38 9.10 -16.60
C ARG A 662 3.85 8.68 -16.60
N LEU A 663 4.72 9.61 -16.99
CA LEU A 663 6.18 9.48 -17.01
C LEU A 663 6.80 10.66 -16.26
N LEU A 664 7.51 10.38 -15.17
CA LEU A 664 8.25 11.36 -14.39
C LEU A 664 9.75 11.20 -14.63
N ILE A 665 10.47 12.29 -14.83
CA ILE A 665 11.91 12.29 -15.08
C ILE A 665 12.61 13.34 -14.23
N TRP A 666 13.61 12.88 -13.50
CA TRP A 666 14.60 13.70 -12.81
C TRP A 666 15.90 13.66 -13.60
N THR A 667 16.47 14.82 -13.89
CA THR A 667 17.81 14.95 -14.47
C THR A 667 18.91 14.92 -13.41
N GLU A 668 18.52 15.12 -12.15
CA GLU A 668 19.34 14.98 -10.94
C GLU A 668 18.66 14.04 -9.94
N LEU A 669 19.41 13.10 -9.36
CA LEU A 669 18.85 12.04 -8.52
C LEU A 669 17.95 12.59 -7.39
N PRO A 670 16.80 11.96 -7.10
CA PRO A 670 15.82 12.42 -6.12
C PRO A 670 16.26 12.14 -4.66
N LEU A 671 17.50 12.48 -4.32
CA LEU A 671 18.12 12.19 -3.03
C LEU A 671 17.73 13.18 -1.94
N GLU A 672 17.40 14.41 -2.34
CA GLU A 672 17.14 15.54 -1.44
C GLU A 672 15.71 16.06 -1.59
N GLY A 673 14.76 15.18 -1.97
CA GLY A 673 13.37 15.58 -2.13
C GLY A 673 13.11 16.58 -3.26
N ASN A 674 14.06 16.79 -4.17
CA ASN A 674 13.90 17.61 -5.37
C ASN A 674 12.80 17.01 -6.27
N LEU A 675 12.02 17.88 -6.91
CA LEU A 675 10.90 17.48 -7.77
C LEU A 675 11.42 17.11 -9.18
N PRO A 676 10.66 16.31 -9.95
CA PRO A 676 11.07 15.92 -11.31
C PRO A 676 11.13 17.15 -12.22
N GLU A 677 12.09 17.15 -13.15
CA GLU A 677 12.20 18.20 -14.17
C GLU A 677 11.11 18.04 -15.25
N TYR A 678 10.72 16.80 -15.56
CA TYR A 678 9.64 16.51 -16.50
C TYR A 678 8.54 15.65 -15.85
N ASP A 679 7.29 16.06 -16.08
CA ASP A 679 6.08 15.34 -15.68
C ASP A 679 5.14 15.25 -16.90
N PHE A 680 5.29 14.17 -17.66
CA PHE A 680 4.50 13.93 -18.85
C PHE A 680 3.26 13.10 -18.48
N LYS A 681 2.08 13.66 -18.72
CA LYS A 681 0.80 12.98 -18.59
C LYS A 681 0.22 12.71 -19.98
N GLU A 682 -0.24 11.48 -20.19
CA GLU A 682 -0.90 10.96 -21.41
C GLU A 682 -0.05 10.95 -22.67
N SER A 683 1.01 11.76 -22.79
CA SER A 683 1.82 11.83 -24.00
C SER A 683 3.21 12.45 -23.82
N VAL A 684 4.10 12.15 -24.76
CA VAL A 684 5.39 12.84 -24.99
C VAL A 684 5.53 13.08 -26.48
N GLY A 685 5.62 14.34 -26.90
CA GLY A 685 5.66 14.69 -28.33
C GLY A 685 4.43 14.16 -29.05
N SER A 686 4.63 13.38 -30.13
CA SER A 686 3.53 12.72 -30.86
C SER A 686 3.08 11.38 -30.28
N VAL A 687 3.78 10.84 -29.29
CA VAL A 687 3.44 9.55 -28.66
C VAL A 687 2.33 9.74 -27.66
N GLN A 688 1.21 9.03 -27.85
CA GLN A 688 0.13 8.92 -26.87
C GLN A 688 0.31 7.63 -26.07
N PHE A 689 0.22 7.72 -24.75
CA PHE A 689 0.37 6.60 -23.82
C PHE A 689 -0.98 5.91 -23.61
N ASP A 690 -0.97 4.58 -23.62
CA ASP A 690 -2.13 3.73 -23.32
C ASP A 690 -1.94 3.04 -21.95
N GLU A 691 -0.93 2.18 -21.80
CA GLU A 691 -0.61 1.51 -20.52
C GLU A 691 0.92 1.34 -20.34
N LEU A 692 1.58 2.36 -19.80
CA LEU A 692 2.99 2.34 -19.45
C LEU A 692 3.28 1.32 -18.35
N THR A 693 4.18 0.40 -18.66
CA THR A 693 4.56 -0.75 -17.79
C THR A 693 6.06 -1.01 -17.77
N GLY A 694 6.87 -0.11 -18.34
CA GLY A 694 8.31 -0.22 -18.22
C GLY A 694 9.05 1.03 -18.64
N VAL A 695 10.21 1.26 -18.03
CA VAL A 695 11.11 2.36 -18.37
C VAL A 695 12.55 1.90 -18.22
N ALA A 696 13.41 2.27 -19.17
CA ALA A 696 14.85 1.99 -19.07
C ALA A 696 15.66 3.16 -19.66
N MET A 697 16.92 3.26 -19.26
CA MET A 697 17.84 4.30 -19.69
C MET A 697 19.25 3.75 -19.84
N ASP A 698 19.95 4.16 -20.90
CA ASP A 698 21.38 3.95 -21.07
C ASP A 698 22.05 5.21 -21.63
N GLU A 699 23.34 5.13 -21.96
CA GLU A 699 24.12 6.27 -22.48
C GLU A 699 23.56 6.83 -23.79
N GLN A 700 22.89 6.00 -24.59
CA GLN A 700 22.45 6.35 -25.94
C GLN A 700 20.95 6.66 -26.00
N TYR A 701 20.14 5.93 -25.24
CA TYR A 701 18.69 5.92 -25.43
C TYR A 701 17.90 5.93 -24.12
N PHE A 702 16.68 6.48 -24.23
CA PHE A 702 15.62 6.37 -23.23
C PHE A 702 14.49 5.54 -23.80
N TYR A 703 13.99 4.57 -23.03
CA TYR A 703 13.00 3.59 -23.46
C TYR A 703 11.75 3.65 -22.60
N VAL A 704 10.58 3.55 -23.23
CA VAL A 704 9.29 3.44 -22.53
C VAL A 704 8.49 2.30 -23.15
N ALA A 705 8.08 1.34 -22.32
CA ALA A 705 7.21 0.23 -22.71
C ALA A 705 5.75 0.58 -22.47
N ASP A 706 4.95 0.42 -23.52
CA ASP A 706 3.50 0.60 -23.51
C ASP A 706 2.83 -0.72 -23.86
N LYS A 707 2.18 -1.31 -22.84
CA LYS A 707 1.52 -2.60 -22.91
C LYS A 707 0.27 -2.57 -23.77
N GLY A 708 -0.54 -1.52 -23.65
CA GLY A 708 -1.77 -1.33 -24.41
C GLY A 708 -1.48 -1.09 -25.89
N ALA A 709 -0.46 -0.27 -26.18
CA ALA A 709 0.00 -0.03 -27.55
C ALA A 709 0.78 -1.20 -28.17
N GLY A 710 1.27 -2.15 -27.36
CA GLY A 710 2.12 -3.24 -27.81
C GLY A 710 3.45 -2.75 -28.40
N ALA A 711 4.06 -1.76 -27.74
CA ALA A 711 5.22 -1.05 -28.28
C ALA A 711 6.25 -0.70 -27.20
N VAL A 712 7.51 -0.54 -27.62
CA VAL A 712 8.55 0.15 -26.85
C VAL A 712 9.03 1.35 -27.67
N TYR A 713 8.82 2.55 -27.13
CA TYR A 713 9.26 3.80 -27.73
C TYR A 713 10.71 4.11 -27.32
N VAL A 714 11.51 4.60 -28.27
CA VAL A 714 12.95 4.83 -28.06
C VAL A 714 13.33 6.25 -28.46
N TRP A 715 13.78 7.06 -27.52
CA TRP A 715 14.33 8.40 -27.76
C TRP A 715 15.86 8.38 -27.71
N ALA A 716 16.51 9.21 -28.52
CA ALA A 716 17.94 9.48 -28.38
C ALA A 716 18.14 10.46 -27.21
N GLY A 717 18.62 9.95 -26.08
CA GLY A 717 18.67 10.67 -24.81
C GLY A 717 17.30 10.84 -24.15
N ILE A 718 17.27 11.65 -23.09
CA ILE A 718 16.07 11.94 -22.28
C ILE A 718 15.03 12.68 -23.14
N PRO A 719 13.76 12.24 -23.16
CA PRO A 719 12.71 12.96 -23.86
C PRO A 719 12.43 14.32 -23.19
N ASP A 720 12.42 15.38 -23.99
CA ASP A 720 12.16 16.75 -23.56
C ASP A 720 10.80 17.28 -24.04
N GLY A 721 9.97 16.41 -24.64
CA GLY A 721 8.67 16.76 -25.23
C GLY A 721 8.75 17.46 -26.59
N THR A 722 9.95 17.83 -27.07
CA THR A 722 10.15 18.50 -28.36
C THR A 722 10.74 17.59 -29.44
N HIS A 723 11.39 16.50 -29.02
CA HIS A 723 11.97 15.49 -29.91
C HIS A 723 11.13 14.21 -29.94
N GLU A 724 10.90 13.69 -31.14
CA GLU A 724 10.18 12.44 -31.37
C GLU A 724 11.06 11.20 -31.14
N PRO A 725 10.47 10.03 -30.86
CA PRO A 725 11.21 8.77 -30.80
C PRO A 725 11.99 8.52 -32.10
N VAL A 726 13.24 8.06 -31.97
CA VAL A 726 14.08 7.64 -33.10
C VAL A 726 13.75 6.24 -33.59
N ALA A 727 13.09 5.42 -32.76
CA ALA A 727 12.58 4.11 -33.12
C ALA A 727 11.35 3.72 -32.28
N THR A 728 10.60 2.74 -32.78
CA THR A 728 9.52 2.07 -32.05
C THR A 728 9.63 0.57 -32.30
N LEU A 729 9.81 -0.20 -31.23
CA LEU A 729 9.92 -1.66 -31.28
C LEU A 729 8.53 -2.26 -31.06
N ALA A 730 8.10 -3.16 -31.96
CA ALA A 730 6.83 -3.87 -31.78
C ALA A 730 7.02 -5.04 -30.82
N VAL A 731 6.42 -4.96 -29.63
CA VAL A 731 6.50 -5.99 -28.59
C VAL A 731 5.09 -6.23 -28.05
N ASN A 732 4.61 -7.48 -28.09
CA ASN A 732 3.28 -7.78 -27.59
C ASN A 732 3.25 -7.75 -26.06
N GLN A 733 2.48 -6.82 -25.48
CA GLN A 733 2.28 -6.66 -24.03
C GLN A 733 3.59 -6.70 -23.22
N PRO A 734 4.53 -5.75 -23.43
CA PRO A 734 5.69 -5.61 -22.57
C PRO A 734 5.26 -5.32 -21.11
N THR A 735 6.08 -5.72 -20.13
CA THR A 735 5.70 -5.66 -18.69
C THR A 735 6.81 -5.14 -17.76
N GLY A 736 7.96 -4.78 -18.31
CA GLY A 736 9.12 -4.21 -17.62
C GLY A 736 10.31 -4.10 -18.58
N LEU A 737 11.23 -3.17 -18.30
CA LEU A 737 12.41 -2.90 -19.14
C LEU A 737 13.71 -2.88 -18.33
N SER A 738 14.82 -3.20 -18.99
CA SER A 738 16.16 -3.01 -18.44
C SER A 738 17.17 -2.84 -19.57
N SER A 739 18.13 -1.92 -19.43
CA SER A 739 19.23 -1.75 -20.39
C SER A 739 20.57 -1.64 -19.68
N ASP A 740 21.61 -2.25 -20.25
CA ASP A 740 23.01 -2.05 -19.85
C ASP A 740 23.83 -1.29 -20.92
N GLY A 741 23.15 -0.74 -21.94
CA GLY A 741 23.76 -0.05 -23.09
C GLY A 741 24.33 -0.98 -24.17
N THR A 742 24.46 -2.28 -23.90
CA THR A 742 24.74 -3.30 -24.93
C THR A 742 23.47 -4.03 -25.34
N TRP A 743 22.66 -4.37 -24.34
CA TRP A 743 21.40 -5.08 -24.49
C TRP A 743 20.26 -4.29 -23.84
N LEU A 744 19.12 -4.29 -24.51
CA LEU A 744 17.83 -3.95 -23.93
C LEU A 744 17.05 -5.26 -23.72
N ALA A 745 16.66 -5.53 -22.48
CA ALA A 745 15.74 -6.59 -22.13
C ALA A 745 14.31 -6.06 -22.03
N VAL A 746 13.37 -6.75 -22.67
CA VAL A 746 11.93 -6.47 -22.59
C VAL A 746 11.22 -7.70 -22.06
N ASN A 747 10.63 -7.60 -20.88
CA ASN A 747 9.96 -8.74 -20.24
C ASN A 747 8.61 -9.05 -20.92
N SER A 748 8.31 -10.34 -21.09
CA SER A 748 7.02 -10.83 -21.59
C SER A 748 6.45 -11.89 -20.64
N THR A 749 5.66 -11.44 -19.67
CA THR A 749 5.02 -12.30 -18.66
C THR A 749 4.16 -13.38 -19.31
N MET A 750 3.24 -13.00 -20.19
CA MET A 750 2.35 -13.95 -20.89
C MET A 750 3.09 -14.79 -21.94
N GLY A 751 4.22 -14.30 -22.43
CA GLY A 751 5.11 -15.04 -23.33
C GLY A 751 6.02 -16.02 -22.60
N HIS A 752 6.00 -16.06 -21.26
CA HIS A 752 6.91 -16.86 -20.43
C HIS A 752 8.39 -16.63 -20.78
N SER A 753 8.76 -15.41 -21.19
CA SER A 753 10.07 -15.15 -21.81
C SER A 753 10.50 -13.68 -21.70
N ALA A 754 11.73 -13.41 -22.11
CA ALA A 754 12.27 -12.07 -22.31
C ALA A 754 12.71 -11.89 -23.77
N GLN A 755 12.50 -10.69 -24.32
CA GLN A 755 13.00 -10.29 -25.63
C GLN A 755 14.26 -9.45 -25.46
N MET A 756 15.38 -9.91 -26.03
CA MET A 756 16.69 -9.28 -25.94
C MET A 756 17.03 -8.56 -27.24
N PHE A 757 17.13 -7.23 -27.20
CA PHE A 757 17.50 -6.38 -28.32
C PHE A 757 18.94 -5.91 -28.18
N ARG A 758 19.66 -5.88 -29.30
CA ARG A 758 20.98 -5.27 -29.38
C ARG A 758 20.84 -3.76 -29.53
N VAL A 759 21.34 -3.00 -28.57
CA VAL A 759 21.22 -1.53 -28.54
C VAL A 759 21.80 -0.89 -29.81
N ASP A 760 22.96 -1.40 -30.27
CA ASP A 760 23.63 -0.97 -31.51
C ASP A 760 22.84 -1.29 -32.80
N GLN A 761 21.76 -2.06 -32.72
CA GLN A 761 20.94 -2.48 -33.85
C GLN A 761 19.50 -1.96 -33.81
N ILE A 762 19.08 -1.28 -32.73
CA ILE A 762 17.72 -0.77 -32.58
C ILE A 762 17.29 0.11 -33.75
N ALA A 763 18.16 1.02 -34.19
CA ALA A 763 17.87 1.92 -35.32
C ALA A 763 17.91 1.24 -36.71
N THR A 764 18.38 0.00 -36.83
CA THR A 764 18.63 -0.65 -38.13
C THR A 764 17.76 -1.88 -38.39
N SER A 765 17.57 -2.73 -37.38
CA SER A 765 16.78 -3.97 -37.48
C SER A 765 15.65 -4.02 -36.47
N GLY A 766 15.90 -3.57 -35.23
CA GLY A 766 14.96 -3.71 -34.13
C GLY A 766 14.53 -5.16 -33.86
N ALA A 767 15.34 -6.15 -34.23
CA ALA A 767 14.99 -7.56 -34.11
C ALA A 767 15.47 -8.12 -32.75
N PRO A 768 14.59 -8.74 -31.94
CA PRO A 768 14.98 -9.36 -30.68
C PRO A 768 15.45 -10.81 -30.85
N THR A 769 16.16 -11.31 -29.85
CA THR A 769 16.30 -12.75 -29.56
C THR A 769 15.53 -13.10 -28.30
N THR A 770 14.78 -14.20 -28.32
CA THR A 770 13.98 -14.62 -27.16
C THR A 770 14.81 -15.51 -26.22
N VAL A 771 14.76 -15.20 -24.92
CA VAL A 771 15.26 -16.05 -23.83
C VAL A 771 14.06 -16.60 -23.06
N GLY A 772 14.05 -17.90 -22.79
CA GLY A 772 12.95 -18.58 -22.09
C GLY A 772 11.85 -19.08 -23.02
N GLY A 773 10.63 -19.13 -22.49
CA GLY A 773 9.44 -19.65 -23.15
C GLY A 773 8.63 -20.55 -22.23
N VAL A 774 7.46 -20.99 -22.72
CA VAL A 774 6.56 -21.89 -21.99
C VAL A 774 7.29 -23.16 -21.54
N GLY A 775 7.23 -23.46 -20.25
CA GLY A 775 7.88 -24.62 -19.64
C GLY A 775 9.35 -24.39 -19.25
N ILE A 776 9.92 -23.23 -19.57
CA ILE A 776 11.20 -22.77 -19.03
C ILE A 776 10.94 -21.79 -17.89
N PHE A 777 10.19 -20.71 -18.15
CA PHE A 777 9.72 -19.79 -17.13
C PHE A 777 8.20 -19.93 -16.92
N ASN A 778 7.74 -19.51 -15.76
CA ASN A 778 6.36 -19.46 -15.35
C ASN A 778 5.98 -18.02 -14.98
N LEU A 779 5.37 -17.30 -15.94
CA LEU A 779 4.93 -15.91 -15.76
C LEU A 779 6.04 -15.01 -15.17
N PRO A 780 7.23 -14.91 -15.79
CA PRO A 780 8.28 -14.06 -15.29
C PRO A 780 7.83 -12.59 -15.35
N GLN A 781 7.95 -11.84 -14.26
CA GLN A 781 7.48 -10.44 -14.21
C GLN A 781 8.60 -9.41 -14.48
N GLY A 782 9.87 -9.81 -14.37
CA GLY A 782 10.99 -8.89 -14.57
C GLY A 782 12.22 -9.59 -15.12
N THR A 783 12.91 -8.88 -16.01
CA THR A 783 14.19 -9.30 -16.58
C THR A 783 15.16 -8.13 -16.53
N THR A 784 16.29 -8.32 -15.87
CA THR A 784 17.32 -7.31 -15.67
C THR A 784 18.59 -7.72 -16.37
N VAL A 785 19.16 -6.81 -17.15
CA VAL A 785 20.48 -6.96 -17.76
C VAL A 785 21.42 -5.93 -17.14
N ALA A 786 22.55 -6.36 -16.62
CA ALA A 786 23.50 -5.49 -15.94
C ALA A 786 24.92 -6.02 -16.07
N GLY A 787 25.82 -5.22 -16.67
CA GLY A 787 27.22 -5.58 -16.81
C GLY A 787 27.47 -6.86 -17.60
N GLY A 788 26.60 -7.19 -18.56
CA GLY A 788 26.66 -8.45 -19.32
C GLY A 788 26.08 -9.68 -18.60
N HIS A 789 25.52 -9.53 -17.39
CA HIS A 789 24.78 -10.56 -16.68
C HIS A 789 23.28 -10.47 -16.99
N LEU A 790 22.57 -11.59 -16.87
CA LEU A 790 21.10 -11.63 -17.02
C LEU A 790 20.47 -12.21 -15.75
N PHE A 791 19.45 -11.52 -15.24
CA PHE A 791 18.64 -11.94 -14.10
C PHE A 791 17.18 -12.00 -14.55
N VAL A 792 16.52 -13.15 -14.38
CA VAL A 792 15.11 -13.32 -14.71
C VAL A 792 14.37 -13.71 -13.45
N ALA A 793 13.42 -12.87 -13.03
CA ALA A 793 12.52 -13.15 -11.93
C ALA A 793 11.42 -14.10 -12.44
N ASP A 794 11.63 -15.41 -12.24
CA ASP A 794 10.71 -16.48 -12.62
C ASP A 794 9.59 -16.62 -11.58
N THR A 795 8.73 -15.59 -11.56
CA THR A 795 7.78 -15.28 -10.48
C THR A 795 6.91 -16.46 -10.08
N GLY A 796 6.30 -17.15 -11.05
CA GLY A 796 5.40 -18.28 -10.79
C GLY A 796 6.11 -19.52 -10.26
N ASN A 797 7.44 -19.59 -10.36
CA ASN A 797 8.27 -20.62 -9.75
C ASN A 797 8.99 -20.13 -8.48
N SER A 798 8.75 -18.89 -8.03
CA SER A 798 9.39 -18.29 -6.86
C SER A 798 10.92 -18.28 -6.92
N GLN A 799 11.50 -18.12 -8.11
CA GLN A 799 12.94 -18.21 -8.35
C GLN A 799 13.48 -16.98 -9.08
N VAL A 800 14.77 -16.70 -8.90
CA VAL A 800 15.52 -15.80 -9.80
C VAL A 800 16.60 -16.60 -10.50
N HIS A 801 16.49 -16.70 -11.83
CA HIS A 801 17.47 -17.35 -12.69
C HIS A 801 18.56 -16.35 -13.06
N VAL A 802 19.82 -16.72 -12.89
CA VAL A 802 20.95 -15.81 -13.08
C VAL A 802 22.00 -16.44 -13.99
N TRP A 803 22.38 -15.69 -15.04
CA TRP A 803 23.49 -16.03 -15.93
C TRP A 803 24.64 -15.05 -15.73
N GLN A 804 25.86 -15.59 -15.60
CA GLN A 804 27.09 -14.81 -15.60
C GLN A 804 27.38 -14.18 -16.96
N ASP A 805 26.91 -14.79 -18.05
CA ASP A 805 27.04 -14.23 -19.38
C ASP A 805 25.68 -14.28 -20.09
N VAL A 806 25.15 -13.10 -20.44
CA VAL A 806 23.89 -12.96 -21.18
C VAL A 806 23.92 -13.73 -22.50
N THR A 807 25.09 -13.94 -23.10
CA THR A 807 25.21 -14.70 -24.35
C THR A 807 24.93 -16.19 -24.16
N ASP A 808 25.17 -16.76 -22.97
CA ASP A 808 24.81 -18.14 -22.65
C ASP A 808 23.28 -18.28 -22.54
N ALA A 809 22.61 -17.31 -21.91
CA ALA A 809 21.14 -17.25 -21.86
C ALA A 809 20.54 -17.19 -23.28
N ILE A 810 21.09 -16.32 -24.14
CA ILE A 810 20.69 -16.17 -25.54
C ILE A 810 20.94 -17.45 -26.35
N ALA A 811 21.99 -18.20 -26.03
CA ALA A 811 22.28 -19.50 -26.63
C ALA A 811 21.37 -20.63 -26.12
N GLY A 812 20.47 -20.35 -25.17
CA GLY A 812 19.54 -21.31 -24.57
C GLY A 812 20.18 -22.22 -23.53
N GLN A 813 21.31 -21.82 -22.92
CA GLN A 813 21.91 -22.54 -21.80
C GLN A 813 21.09 -22.31 -20.52
N SER A 814 21.15 -23.28 -19.60
CA SER A 814 20.56 -23.13 -18.27
C SER A 814 21.26 -22.04 -17.46
N ALA A 815 20.54 -21.43 -16.52
CA ALA A 815 21.11 -20.48 -15.58
C ALA A 815 22.29 -21.07 -14.79
N ASP A 816 23.29 -20.24 -14.50
CA ASP A 816 24.44 -20.60 -13.68
C ASP A 816 24.05 -20.69 -12.20
N VAL A 817 23.10 -19.86 -11.78
CA VAL A 817 22.64 -19.72 -10.40
C VAL A 817 21.13 -19.60 -10.34
N ILE A 818 20.54 -20.22 -9.32
CA ILE A 818 19.13 -20.05 -8.95
C ILE A 818 19.07 -19.51 -7.51
N LEU A 819 18.62 -18.26 -7.37
CA LEU A 819 18.36 -17.62 -6.09
C LEU A 819 16.89 -17.75 -5.71
N GLY A 820 16.58 -17.56 -4.42
CA GLY A 820 15.21 -17.62 -3.92
C GLY A 820 14.62 -19.02 -3.84
N ALA A 821 15.45 -20.07 -3.93
CA ALA A 821 15.03 -21.45 -3.78
C ALA A 821 16.13 -22.27 -3.09
N SER A 822 15.74 -23.34 -2.38
CA SER A 822 16.71 -24.28 -1.79
C SER A 822 17.48 -25.12 -2.84
N GLY A 823 17.02 -25.07 -4.10
CA GLY A 823 17.67 -25.64 -5.27
C GLY A 823 16.79 -25.52 -6.51
N ALA A 824 17.28 -25.99 -7.66
CA ALA A 824 16.60 -25.80 -8.97
C ALA A 824 15.18 -26.38 -9.06
N SER A 825 14.86 -27.41 -8.29
CA SER A 825 13.54 -28.05 -8.29
C SER A 825 12.56 -27.47 -7.27
N ASP A 826 13.04 -26.60 -6.38
CA ASP A 826 12.21 -25.99 -5.34
C ASP A 826 11.53 -24.75 -5.91
N THR A 827 10.22 -24.81 -6.08
CA THR A 827 9.40 -23.72 -6.62
C THR A 827 8.41 -23.18 -5.58
N GLN A 828 8.56 -23.57 -4.32
CA GLN A 828 7.62 -23.24 -3.26
C GLN A 828 7.82 -21.79 -2.82
N PRO A 829 6.76 -20.96 -2.77
CA PRO A 829 6.86 -19.62 -2.23
C PRO A 829 7.08 -19.65 -0.71
N GLU A 830 8.20 -19.07 -0.26
CA GLU A 830 8.57 -19.01 1.15
C GLU A 830 9.32 -17.71 1.48
N ILE A 831 9.21 -17.26 2.74
CA ILE A 831 9.86 -16.02 3.22
C ILE A 831 11.12 -16.29 4.05
N THR A 832 11.70 -17.48 3.93
CA THR A 832 12.97 -17.82 4.61
C THR A 832 14.11 -16.95 4.05
N ARG A 833 15.29 -17.04 4.65
CA ARG A 833 16.46 -16.23 4.26
C ARG A 833 17.04 -16.59 2.89
N ASN A 834 16.87 -17.82 2.40
CA ASN A 834 17.36 -18.26 1.10
C ASN A 834 16.26 -18.56 0.07
N GLN A 835 14.99 -18.39 0.44
CA GLN A 835 13.85 -18.55 -0.45
C GLN A 835 13.14 -17.22 -0.69
N MET A 836 12.38 -17.19 -1.80
CA MET A 836 11.57 -16.03 -2.18
C MET A 836 10.10 -16.42 -2.32
N PHE A 837 9.26 -15.40 -2.23
CA PHE A 837 7.86 -15.45 -2.50
C PHE A 837 7.57 -14.54 -3.69
N TRP A 838 7.44 -15.14 -4.88
CA TRP A 838 7.07 -14.42 -6.11
C TRP A 838 7.96 -13.18 -6.39
N PRO A 839 9.26 -13.38 -6.64
CA PRO A 839 10.14 -12.29 -7.07
C PRO A 839 9.67 -11.74 -8.40
N ALA A 840 9.73 -10.42 -8.59
CA ALA A 840 9.20 -9.76 -9.77
C ALA A 840 10.12 -8.70 -10.38
N ALA A 841 10.97 -8.05 -9.58
CA ALA A 841 11.88 -7.02 -10.06
C ALA A 841 13.27 -7.22 -9.45
N ALA A 842 14.32 -6.89 -10.21
CA ALA A 842 15.70 -7.02 -9.76
C ALA A 842 16.57 -5.85 -10.22
N SER A 843 17.55 -5.47 -9.40
CA SER A 843 18.57 -4.49 -9.76
C SER A 843 19.93 -4.96 -9.25
N PHE A 844 20.91 -5.01 -10.15
CA PHE A 844 22.29 -5.35 -9.82
C PHE A 844 23.20 -4.15 -10.07
N ASP A 845 23.79 -3.63 -9.00
CA ASP A 845 24.64 -2.42 -9.05
C ASP A 845 26.14 -2.74 -9.21
N GLY A 846 26.49 -4.02 -9.40
CA GLY A 846 27.86 -4.52 -9.43
C GLY A 846 28.39 -4.96 -8.06
N ASN A 847 27.82 -4.45 -6.96
CA ASN A 847 28.15 -4.84 -5.59
C ASN A 847 27.04 -5.69 -4.94
N TYR A 848 25.78 -5.36 -5.18
CA TYR A 848 24.64 -6.05 -4.59
C TYR A 848 23.54 -6.29 -5.62
N LEU A 849 22.86 -7.42 -5.48
CA LEU A 849 21.61 -7.71 -6.17
C LEU A 849 20.45 -7.45 -5.21
N TRP A 850 19.57 -6.54 -5.58
CA TRP A 850 18.31 -6.26 -4.91
C TRP A 850 17.18 -6.94 -5.66
N VAL A 851 16.27 -7.59 -4.96
CA VAL A 851 15.11 -8.27 -5.56
C VAL A 851 13.84 -7.91 -4.79
N GLY A 852 12.84 -7.41 -5.51
CA GLY A 852 11.52 -7.10 -4.99
C GLY A 852 10.52 -8.22 -5.24
N GLU A 853 9.73 -8.54 -4.23
CA GLU A 853 8.64 -9.52 -4.27
C GLU A 853 7.28 -8.86 -4.52
N ARG A 854 6.33 -9.59 -5.12
CA ARG A 854 5.04 -9.02 -5.60
C ARG A 854 3.81 -9.76 -5.08
N LYS A 855 2.70 -9.02 -4.93
CA LYS A 855 1.32 -9.44 -4.65
C LYS A 855 1.08 -10.09 -3.28
N PHE A 856 1.70 -11.24 -3.02
CA PHE A 856 1.52 -12.00 -1.78
C PHE A 856 2.75 -11.98 -0.86
N SER A 857 3.69 -11.10 -1.20
CA SER A 857 4.76 -10.61 -0.35
C SER A 857 5.06 -9.16 -0.74
N GLY A 858 5.74 -8.45 0.14
CA GLY A 858 6.22 -7.09 -0.08
C GLY A 858 7.72 -6.93 0.17
N ARG A 859 8.46 -8.03 0.39
CA ARG A 859 9.88 -7.93 0.77
C ARG A 859 10.72 -7.34 -0.36
N LEU A 860 11.72 -6.56 0.03
CA LEU A 860 12.83 -6.16 -0.81
C LEU A 860 14.11 -6.75 -0.22
N VAL A 861 14.69 -7.74 -0.88
CA VAL A 861 15.82 -8.54 -0.35
C VAL A 861 17.11 -8.23 -1.08
N ARG A 862 18.23 -8.26 -0.36
CA ARG A 862 19.58 -7.99 -0.90
C ARG A 862 20.46 -9.24 -0.86
N PHE A 863 21.26 -9.46 -1.91
CA PHE A 863 22.29 -10.50 -1.97
C PHE A 863 23.64 -9.89 -2.35
N SER A 864 24.69 -10.31 -1.65
CA SER A 864 26.07 -10.01 -2.00
C SER A 864 26.66 -11.12 -2.89
N PRO A 865 27.39 -10.80 -3.97
CA PRO A 865 28.31 -11.75 -4.59
C PRO A 865 29.23 -12.40 -3.55
N THR A 866 29.53 -13.69 -3.75
CA THR A 866 30.42 -14.47 -2.87
C THR A 866 31.66 -14.93 -3.63
N GLY A 867 32.85 -14.68 -3.08
CA GLY A 867 34.12 -15.17 -3.64
C GLY A 867 35.36 -14.47 -3.12
#